data_AF-A0A5N7RXK2-F1
#
_entry.id   AF-A0A5N7RXK2-F1
#
_cell.length_a   1.000
_cell.length_b   1.000
_cell.length_c   1.000
_cell.angle_alpha   90.00
_cell.angle_beta   90.00
_cell.angle_gamma   90.00
#
_symmetry.space_group_name_H-M   'P 1'
#
loop_
_entity.id
_entity.type
_entity.pdbx_description
1 polymer ?
#
loop_
_entity_poly.entity_id
_entity_poly.type
_entity_poly.pdbx_seq_one_letter_code
_entity_poly.pdbx_strand_id
1 'polypeptide(L)'
;MEKRVRATVSRAAHADLFGAGLCLAPVARALALMLATGGLATGAQAQQAFSAAWFSAKGAAQNTAAATGRLPDGRPASLLTDPAGYQVRANEQVQRSIRNLNQAAQSIAAHQAAQAAARLAARNGQSPIPDGLAEGGLQVDTNSLTAGWLHAKAPVQSSGGGKTTVTIEQTAEKAILNWETFHVGRDTTVNFDQRAGTNTADGSNHWIALNRVNDPSGRPSQIAGRIQADGAVYIVNRNGIVFTGSSQVDTRSLVASSLRLTDAQFNKGINSPSYYPGQAGTDYAIPTFGDYGETYLPLFGPERYTPGAAPGAVEVQAGARLDVDAGGKLMLFAPKVRNAGHLSAPEGQIIMAAGENVFLKTAENQTSLSGPPEVRGLDVAVAAPAPKHFSYHQIREGVYGLGSGAAAAGEVIAIMDARAAEIGYEAVNTGVAESARGNITMQSMNVEQRGVLSATTALNNRNGSILLRAWGQGTHAFADSVKQLRNWSSGTLTLAPGSVTVVMPDAADTEEIETSALATRYAPGSVRLYGKLVDVQSQATVRVPAGIIDLQSAASAFTIQESDLPGTAPDGSRIYLDQDAFLSVAGLQEVEVAMSRNFIEAELRINELRDSPLLRDSWLRGKKIVIDRRAAGVYGDGPRAGVQWVPDGQGGYVPGAWVGTPLGDVTGWVGAWARRCV
;
A
#
# COMPACT_ATOMS: atom_id res chain seq x y z
N MET A 1 9.12 51.41 36.33
CA MET A 1 10.34 52.23 36.52
C MET A 1 11.14 52.19 35.23
N GLU A 2 11.71 53.33 34.85
CA GLU A 2 12.55 53.51 33.66
C GLU A 2 13.91 52.75 33.83
N LYS A 3 14.76 52.53 32.82
CA LYS A 3 15.31 53.50 31.85
C LYS A 3 15.89 52.83 30.59
N ARG A 4 15.79 53.53 29.46
CA ARG A 4 16.64 53.32 28.26
C ARG A 4 18.07 53.79 28.54
N VAL A 5 19.07 53.25 27.84
CA VAL A 5 20.08 54.03 27.09
C VAL A 5 20.56 53.20 25.88
N ARG A 6 20.70 53.84 24.71
CA ARG A 6 21.46 53.34 23.54
C ARG A 6 22.87 53.91 23.57
N ALA A 7 23.85 53.18 23.04
CA ALA A 7 25.03 53.78 22.40
C ALA A 7 25.44 52.93 21.18
N THR A 8 26.11 53.54 20.21
CA THR A 8 26.42 53.03 18.85
C THR A 8 27.81 53.56 18.45
N VAL A 9 28.29 53.29 17.22
CA VAL A 9 29.47 53.96 16.57
C VAL A 9 30.82 53.34 17.03
N SER A 10 31.89 53.10 16.24
CA SER A 10 32.27 53.20 14.80
C SER A 10 33.52 52.31 14.57
N ARG A 11 33.65 51.47 13.53
CA ARG A 11 34.16 51.72 12.15
C ARG A 11 35.61 52.25 12.03
N ALA A 12 36.53 51.41 11.52
CA ALA A 12 37.71 51.67 10.65
C ALA A 12 38.49 50.33 10.52
N ALA A 13 38.87 49.74 9.38
CA ALA A 13 39.32 50.15 8.04
C ALA A 13 40.86 50.21 7.88
N HIS A 14 41.34 49.81 6.69
CA HIS A 14 42.74 49.67 6.20
C HIS A 14 43.49 48.37 6.57
N ALA A 15 44.32 47.78 5.68
CA ALA A 15 44.50 47.97 4.23
C ALA A 15 45.22 46.76 3.59
N ASP A 16 45.16 46.64 2.26
CA ASP A 16 45.84 45.63 1.43
C ASP A 16 47.38 45.72 1.48
N LEU A 17 48.08 44.67 0.99
CA LEU A 17 48.88 44.70 -0.27
C LEU A 17 49.84 43.50 -0.50
N PHE A 18 49.87 42.99 -1.74
CA PHE A 18 50.87 42.12 -2.42
C PHE A 18 51.21 40.72 -1.83
N GLY A 19 51.53 39.66 -2.60
CA GLY A 19 51.66 39.51 -4.06
C GLY A 19 51.89 38.03 -4.51
N ALA A 20 51.98 37.80 -5.83
CA ALA A 20 52.11 36.52 -6.59
C ALA A 20 53.20 35.50 -6.14
N GLY A 21 53.24 34.22 -6.57
CA GLY A 21 52.38 33.39 -7.48
C GLY A 21 53.16 32.19 -8.12
N LEU A 22 52.45 31.14 -8.61
CA LEU A 22 52.94 29.97 -9.42
C LEU A 22 53.93 28.99 -8.69
N CYS A 23 54.14 27.70 -9.02
CA CYS A 23 53.68 26.82 -10.13
C CYS A 23 53.73 25.30 -9.79
N LEU A 24 52.89 24.49 -10.48
CA LEU A 24 52.90 23.05 -10.88
C LEU A 24 53.71 21.88 -10.20
N ALA A 25 53.08 20.69 -10.32
CA ALA A 25 53.37 19.26 -9.95
C ALA A 25 54.70 18.63 -10.52
N PRO A 26 55.06 17.28 -10.43
CA PRO A 26 54.23 16.06 -10.25
C PRO A 26 54.78 14.73 -9.58
N VAL A 27 53.85 13.80 -9.26
CA VAL A 27 53.81 12.30 -9.38
C VAL A 27 55.08 11.40 -9.32
N ALA A 28 55.11 10.33 -8.47
CA ALA A 28 55.32 8.89 -8.85
C ALA A 28 55.45 7.81 -7.70
N ARG A 29 54.68 6.70 -7.85
CA ARG A 29 54.91 5.24 -7.58
C ARG A 29 55.84 4.67 -6.47
N ALA A 30 55.35 3.61 -5.78
CA ALA A 30 55.94 2.23 -5.74
C ALA A 30 55.02 1.18 -5.03
N LEU A 31 55.26 -0.13 -5.18
CA LEU A 31 54.40 -1.25 -4.73
C LEU A 31 55.20 -2.51 -4.27
N ALA A 32 54.55 -3.38 -3.47
CA ALA A 32 54.73 -4.84 -3.27
C ALA A 32 55.78 -5.42 -2.28
N LEU A 33 55.33 -6.29 -1.35
CA LEU A 33 55.50 -7.77 -1.35
C LEU A 33 54.75 -8.47 -0.17
N MET A 34 54.58 -9.82 -0.21
CA MET A 34 53.65 -10.63 0.63
C MET A 34 54.30 -11.90 1.26
N LEU A 35 53.49 -12.63 2.06
CA LEU A 35 53.48 -14.09 2.43
C LEU A 35 54.08 -14.46 3.81
N ALA A 36 53.59 -15.44 4.60
CA ALA A 36 52.36 -16.29 4.62
C ALA A 36 52.11 -16.72 6.11
N THR A 37 50.91 -17.00 6.64
CA THR A 37 49.91 -18.11 6.43
C THR A 37 48.59 -17.74 7.18
N GLY A 38 47.48 -18.49 7.28
CA GLY A 38 46.97 -19.72 6.63
C GLY A 38 45.99 -20.54 7.52
N GLY A 39 44.68 -20.57 7.22
CA GLY A 39 43.64 -21.31 7.99
C GLY A 39 42.18 -20.95 7.57
N LEU A 40 41.20 -21.83 7.79
CA LEU A 40 39.85 -21.79 7.17
C LEU A 40 38.69 -21.57 8.18
N ALA A 41 37.69 -20.72 7.85
CA ALA A 41 36.22 -20.98 7.93
C ALA A 41 35.34 -19.70 7.94
N THR A 42 34.52 -19.56 6.88
CA THR A 42 33.19 -18.92 6.77
C THR A 42 32.75 -17.77 7.72
N GLY A 43 32.53 -16.60 7.11
CA GLY A 43 31.62 -15.55 7.62
C GLY A 43 31.44 -14.44 6.57
N ALA A 44 30.20 -14.03 6.28
CA ALA A 44 29.94 -12.96 5.31
C ALA A 44 30.31 -11.60 5.91
N GLN A 45 31.56 -11.19 5.72
CA GLN A 45 32.12 -9.97 6.28
C GLN A 45 31.96 -8.82 5.28
N ALA A 46 31.39 -7.71 5.73
CA ALA A 46 31.41 -6.47 4.96
C ALA A 46 32.86 -6.10 4.60
N GLN A 47 33.15 -5.91 3.31
CA GLN A 47 34.50 -5.58 2.85
C GLN A 47 34.90 -4.17 3.30
N GLN A 48 35.55 -4.09 4.46
CA GLN A 48 36.34 -2.94 4.87
C GLN A 48 37.30 -2.58 3.74
N ALA A 49 37.26 -1.32 3.31
CA ALA A 49 38.18 -0.84 2.30
C ALA A 49 39.63 -0.87 2.83
N PHE A 50 40.58 -1.17 1.93
CA PHE A 50 42.03 -1.07 2.16
C PHE A 50 42.71 -2.15 3.04
N SER A 51 42.03 -3.25 3.41
CA SER A 51 42.67 -4.40 4.09
C SER A 51 43.39 -5.36 3.14
N ALA A 52 44.26 -6.25 3.65
CA ALA A 52 44.90 -7.29 2.82
C ALA A 52 43.86 -8.24 2.16
N ALA A 53 42.75 -8.52 2.84
CA ALA A 53 41.62 -9.25 2.29
C ALA A 53 40.86 -8.46 1.22
N TRP A 54 40.79 -7.12 1.33
CA TRP A 54 40.25 -6.26 0.27
C TRP A 54 41.12 -6.31 -1.00
N PHE A 55 42.45 -6.38 -0.87
CA PHE A 55 43.35 -6.54 -2.01
C PHE A 55 43.26 -7.93 -2.67
N SER A 56 43.16 -9.02 -1.89
CA SER A 56 42.93 -10.35 -2.46
C SER A 56 41.55 -10.47 -3.10
N ALA A 57 40.52 -9.89 -2.48
CA ALA A 57 39.18 -9.77 -3.06
C ALA A 57 39.16 -8.88 -4.32
N LYS A 58 40.03 -7.86 -4.43
CA LYS A 58 40.23 -7.09 -5.67
C LYS A 58 40.91 -7.88 -6.78
N GLY A 59 41.90 -8.72 -6.45
CA GLY A 59 42.53 -9.62 -7.42
C GLY A 59 41.56 -10.72 -7.89
N ALA A 60 40.79 -11.30 -6.96
CA ALA A 60 39.71 -12.22 -7.29
C ALA A 60 38.64 -11.53 -8.14
N ALA A 61 38.21 -10.33 -7.77
CA ALA A 61 37.29 -9.51 -8.56
C ALA A 61 37.78 -9.20 -9.97
N GLN A 62 39.08 -8.95 -10.19
CA GLN A 62 39.63 -8.75 -11.53
C GLN A 62 39.56 -10.04 -12.36
N ASN A 63 39.88 -11.19 -11.76
CA ASN A 63 39.75 -12.49 -12.43
C ASN A 63 38.29 -12.86 -12.70
N THR A 64 37.37 -12.61 -11.76
CA THR A 64 35.92 -12.79 -11.97
C THR A 64 35.37 -11.81 -13.01
N ALA A 65 35.84 -10.56 -13.05
CA ALA A 65 35.45 -9.60 -14.08
C ALA A 65 35.96 -9.99 -15.47
N ALA A 66 37.16 -10.56 -15.57
CA ALA A 66 37.70 -11.13 -16.80
C ALA A 66 36.93 -12.40 -17.25
N ALA A 67 36.43 -13.21 -16.31
CA ALA A 67 35.70 -14.45 -16.59
C ALA A 67 34.18 -14.27 -16.83
N THR A 68 33.55 -13.26 -16.21
CA THR A 68 32.08 -13.05 -16.22
C THR A 68 31.65 -11.76 -16.93
N GLY A 69 32.59 -10.87 -17.26
CA GLY A 69 32.28 -9.57 -17.84
C GLY A 69 31.56 -8.61 -16.88
N ARG A 70 31.65 -8.77 -15.55
CA ARG A 70 31.06 -7.87 -14.54
C ARG A 70 32.01 -7.50 -13.39
N LEU A 71 31.91 -6.26 -12.96
CA LEU A 71 32.58 -5.65 -11.79
C LEU A 71 31.92 -6.10 -10.47
N PRO A 72 32.59 -5.91 -9.30
CA PRO A 72 32.08 -6.32 -7.99
C PRO A 72 30.77 -5.66 -7.53
N ASP A 73 30.41 -4.52 -8.13
CA ASP A 73 29.15 -3.81 -7.90
C ASP A 73 28.03 -4.25 -8.87
N GLY A 74 28.23 -5.37 -9.57
CA GLY A 74 27.28 -5.96 -10.51
C GLY A 74 27.24 -5.29 -11.89
N ARG A 75 27.96 -4.18 -12.08
CA ARG A 75 28.03 -3.46 -13.37
C ARG A 75 28.86 -4.25 -14.40
N PRO A 76 28.65 -4.11 -15.71
CA PRO A 76 29.48 -4.81 -16.69
C PRO A 76 30.93 -4.29 -16.70
N ALA A 77 31.91 -5.17 -16.88
CA ALA A 77 33.33 -4.82 -16.96
C ALA A 77 33.66 -3.93 -18.17
N SER A 78 32.80 -3.92 -19.19
CA SER A 78 32.90 -3.02 -20.35
C SER A 78 32.79 -1.53 -20.00
N LEU A 79 32.39 -1.17 -18.77
CA LEU A 79 32.49 0.21 -18.28
C LEU A 79 33.92 0.74 -18.20
N LEU A 80 34.92 -0.15 -18.09
CA LEU A 80 36.34 0.22 -18.09
C LEU A 80 36.91 0.43 -19.50
N THR A 81 36.24 -0.10 -20.53
CA THR A 81 36.67 -0.01 -21.93
C THR A 81 35.86 0.99 -22.76
N ASP A 82 34.65 1.35 -22.32
CA ASP A 82 33.80 2.36 -22.95
C ASP A 82 33.07 3.25 -21.91
N PRO A 83 33.75 4.26 -21.34
CA PRO A 83 33.13 5.21 -20.42
C PRO A 83 32.08 6.11 -21.10
N ALA A 84 32.27 6.42 -22.39
CA ALA A 84 31.40 7.32 -23.14
C ALA A 84 30.05 6.66 -23.43
N GLY A 85 30.04 5.43 -23.94
CA GLY A 85 28.81 4.67 -24.16
C GLY A 85 28.12 4.24 -22.87
N TYR A 86 28.80 4.22 -21.71
CA TYR A 86 28.11 4.17 -20.42
C TYR A 86 27.33 5.45 -20.15
N GLN A 87 27.95 6.62 -20.32
CA GLN A 87 27.30 7.90 -20.07
C GLN A 87 26.13 8.13 -21.05
N VAL A 88 26.24 7.69 -22.31
CA VAL A 88 25.12 7.68 -23.27
C VAL A 88 23.98 6.76 -22.77
N ARG A 89 24.27 5.51 -22.40
CA ARG A 89 23.24 4.58 -21.88
C ARG A 89 22.59 5.07 -20.59
N ALA A 90 23.34 5.72 -19.70
CA ALA A 90 22.81 6.33 -18.48
C ALA A 90 21.89 7.53 -18.82
N ASN A 91 22.31 8.40 -19.73
CA ASN A 91 21.50 9.52 -20.21
C ASN A 91 20.21 9.03 -20.89
N GLU A 92 20.27 7.97 -21.70
CA GLU A 92 19.08 7.35 -22.28
C GLU A 92 18.11 6.80 -21.21
N GLN A 93 18.63 6.16 -20.15
CA GLN A 93 17.80 5.67 -19.05
C GLN A 93 17.13 6.83 -18.28
N VAL A 94 17.85 7.93 -18.04
CA VAL A 94 17.29 9.15 -17.44
C VAL A 94 16.23 9.80 -18.37
N GLN A 95 16.49 9.91 -19.67
CA GLN A 95 15.52 10.45 -20.62
C GLN A 95 14.27 9.56 -20.75
N ARG A 96 14.39 8.24 -20.62
CA ARG A 96 13.24 7.33 -20.52
C ARG A 96 12.46 7.56 -19.22
N SER A 97 13.14 7.65 -18.08
CA SER A 97 12.47 7.83 -16.78
C SER A 97 11.75 9.19 -16.67
N ILE A 98 12.33 10.27 -17.22
CA ILE A 98 11.70 11.60 -17.32
C ILE A 98 10.48 11.58 -18.25
N ARG A 99 10.58 10.96 -19.44
CA ARG A 99 9.42 10.85 -20.34
C ARG A 99 8.26 10.10 -19.69
N ASN A 100 8.54 9.00 -19.01
CA ASN A 100 7.51 8.20 -18.35
C ASN A 100 6.91 8.91 -17.13
N LEU A 101 7.70 9.70 -16.38
CA LEU A 101 7.16 10.60 -15.34
C LEU A 101 6.23 11.66 -15.92
N ASN A 102 6.63 12.33 -17.00
CA ASN A 102 5.81 13.33 -17.65
C ASN A 102 4.51 12.72 -18.20
N GLN A 103 4.57 11.51 -18.78
CA GLN A 103 3.38 10.79 -19.25
C GLN A 103 2.44 10.37 -18.10
N ALA A 104 2.97 9.88 -16.99
CA ALA A 104 2.19 9.56 -15.80
C ALA A 104 1.53 10.82 -15.18
N ALA A 105 2.25 11.94 -15.12
CA ALA A 105 1.71 13.21 -14.65
C ALA A 105 0.61 13.76 -15.60
N GLN A 106 0.82 13.66 -16.91
CA GLN A 106 -0.16 14.07 -17.93
C GLN A 106 -1.44 13.23 -17.90
N SER A 107 -1.33 11.90 -17.75
CA SER A 107 -2.49 11.02 -17.63
C SER A 107 -3.26 11.27 -16.33
N ILE A 108 -2.59 11.43 -15.19
CA ILE A 108 -3.25 11.84 -13.93
C ILE A 108 -4.01 13.16 -14.11
N ALA A 109 -3.37 14.18 -14.69
CA ALA A 109 -4.01 15.47 -14.95
C ALA A 109 -5.19 15.36 -15.92
N ALA A 110 -5.08 14.53 -16.97
CA ALA A 110 -6.16 14.26 -17.92
C ALA A 110 -7.35 13.56 -17.26
N HIS A 111 -7.11 12.56 -16.40
CA HIS A 111 -8.16 11.93 -15.60
C HIS A 111 -8.82 12.95 -14.65
N GLN A 112 -8.07 13.77 -13.92
CA GLN A 112 -8.63 14.81 -13.05
C GLN A 112 -9.50 15.82 -13.82
N ALA A 113 -9.05 16.27 -14.99
CA ALA A 113 -9.82 17.16 -15.87
C ALA A 113 -11.10 16.48 -16.40
N ALA A 114 -11.02 15.20 -16.79
CA ALA A 114 -12.18 14.42 -17.21
C ALA A 114 -13.20 14.23 -16.08
N GLN A 115 -12.77 13.97 -14.85
CA GLN A 115 -13.66 13.93 -13.67
C GLN A 115 -14.37 15.27 -13.45
N ALA A 116 -13.66 16.39 -13.55
CA ALA A 116 -14.25 17.72 -13.40
C ALA A 116 -15.28 18.02 -14.50
N ALA A 117 -14.97 17.71 -15.76
CA ALA A 117 -15.88 17.89 -16.89
C ALA A 117 -17.13 17.01 -16.80
N ALA A 118 -16.97 15.72 -16.48
CA ALA A 118 -18.08 14.79 -16.30
C ALA A 118 -19.02 15.21 -15.17
N ARG A 119 -18.48 15.74 -14.06
CA ARG A 119 -19.27 16.28 -12.94
C ARG A 119 -20.09 17.51 -13.33
N LEU A 120 -19.54 18.40 -14.14
CA LEU A 120 -20.26 19.57 -14.66
C LEU A 120 -21.39 19.13 -15.61
N ALA A 121 -21.13 18.18 -16.50
CA ALA A 121 -22.14 17.61 -17.39
C ALA A 121 -23.28 16.93 -16.60
N ALA A 122 -22.95 16.10 -15.61
CA ALA A 122 -23.93 15.42 -14.77
C ALA A 122 -24.79 16.38 -13.94
N ARG A 123 -24.23 17.49 -13.44
CA ARG A 123 -25.01 18.52 -12.74
C ARG A 123 -26.02 19.23 -13.66
N ASN A 124 -25.65 19.46 -14.91
CA ASN A 124 -26.50 20.14 -15.90
C ASN A 124 -27.54 19.23 -16.55
N GLY A 125 -27.41 17.90 -16.42
CA GLY A 125 -28.37 16.93 -16.91
C GLY A 125 -29.71 16.97 -16.17
N GLN A 126 -30.76 16.40 -16.76
CA GLN A 126 -31.99 16.09 -16.05
C GLN A 126 -31.79 14.84 -15.21
N SER A 127 -32.16 14.89 -13.93
CA SER A 127 -32.21 13.71 -13.06
C SER A 127 -33.66 13.23 -12.96
N PRO A 128 -33.97 11.96 -13.30
CA PRO A 128 -35.31 11.40 -13.10
C PRO A 128 -35.56 10.97 -11.64
N ILE A 129 -34.57 11.12 -10.76
CA ILE A 129 -34.62 10.71 -9.36
C ILE A 129 -35.29 11.81 -8.54
N PRO A 130 -36.41 11.54 -7.84
CA PRO A 130 -37.05 12.51 -6.94
C PRO A 130 -36.14 12.99 -5.81
N ASP A 131 -36.33 14.23 -5.38
CA ASP A 131 -35.63 14.81 -4.24
C ASP A 131 -36.41 14.63 -2.92
N GLY A 132 -35.70 14.37 -1.82
CA GLY A 132 -36.26 14.23 -0.48
C GLY A 132 -36.90 12.86 -0.18
N LEU A 133 -37.77 12.86 0.84
CA LEU A 133 -38.58 11.70 1.20
C LEU A 133 -39.80 11.67 0.28
N ALA A 134 -39.73 10.83 -0.76
CA ALA A 134 -40.70 10.75 -1.84
C ALA A 134 -40.76 9.33 -2.43
N GLU A 135 -41.91 8.99 -3.03
CA GLU A 135 -42.10 7.72 -3.73
C GLU A 135 -41.08 7.57 -4.87
N GLY A 136 -40.36 6.44 -4.89
CA GLY A 136 -39.26 6.21 -5.84
C GLY A 136 -38.03 7.13 -5.64
N GLY A 137 -37.92 7.82 -4.50
CA GLY A 137 -36.75 8.54 -4.03
C GLY A 137 -36.15 7.86 -2.80
N LEU A 138 -36.25 8.53 -1.64
CA LEU A 138 -35.98 7.93 -0.33
C LEU A 138 -37.31 7.51 0.32
N GLN A 139 -37.54 6.19 0.44
CA GLN A 139 -38.78 5.62 0.95
C GLN A 139 -38.47 4.51 1.97
N VAL A 140 -38.84 4.74 3.23
CA VAL A 140 -38.66 3.77 4.33
C VAL A 140 -39.51 2.53 4.06
N ASP A 141 -38.98 1.33 4.36
CA ASP A 141 -39.73 0.09 4.18
C ASP A 141 -40.86 -0.03 5.23
N THR A 142 -42.10 -0.12 4.76
CA THR A 142 -43.30 -0.32 5.60
C THR A 142 -43.91 -1.72 5.51
N ASN A 143 -43.35 -2.63 4.70
CA ASN A 143 -43.85 -3.99 4.56
C ASN A 143 -43.58 -4.79 5.84
N SER A 144 -44.60 -5.36 6.47
CA SER A 144 -44.48 -6.04 7.77
C SER A 144 -43.50 -7.22 7.83
N LEU A 145 -43.09 -7.77 6.67
CA LEU A 145 -42.12 -8.86 6.59
C LEU A 145 -40.65 -8.40 6.43
N THR A 146 -40.43 -7.17 5.97
CA THR A 146 -39.09 -6.66 5.61
C THR A 146 -38.76 -5.30 6.24
N ALA A 147 -39.75 -4.59 6.77
CA ALA A 147 -39.59 -3.37 7.55
C ALA A 147 -38.71 -3.59 8.78
N GLY A 148 -37.91 -2.58 9.09
CA GLY A 148 -36.98 -2.62 10.20
C GLY A 148 -36.28 -1.28 10.33
N TRP A 149 -36.52 -0.60 11.45
CA TRP A 149 -35.89 0.68 11.76
C TRP A 149 -35.40 0.63 13.21
N LEU A 150 -34.13 0.29 13.38
CA LEU A 150 -33.52 -0.02 14.67
C LEU A 150 -32.41 0.98 14.98
N HIS A 151 -32.43 1.50 16.21
CA HIS A 151 -31.42 2.41 16.76
C HIS A 151 -31.20 3.71 15.96
N ALA A 152 -32.26 4.22 15.32
CA ALA A 152 -32.32 5.58 14.79
C ALA A 152 -33.74 6.15 14.93
N LYS A 153 -33.87 7.47 14.92
CA LYS A 153 -35.17 8.14 14.76
C LYS A 153 -35.62 8.05 13.30
N ALA A 154 -36.92 8.21 13.04
CA ALA A 154 -37.45 8.31 11.69
C ALA A 154 -36.79 9.49 10.93
N PRO A 155 -36.58 9.38 9.61
CA PRO A 155 -35.91 10.43 8.84
C PRO A 155 -36.73 11.72 8.83
N VAL A 156 -36.08 12.85 9.09
CA VAL A 156 -36.71 14.18 9.07
C VAL A 156 -36.15 14.97 7.89
N GLN A 157 -37.04 15.45 7.01
CA GLN A 157 -36.64 16.29 5.89
C GLN A 157 -36.83 17.79 6.19
N SER A 158 -35.90 18.60 5.71
CA SER A 158 -36.02 20.06 5.61
C SER A 158 -35.67 20.50 4.20
N SER A 159 -36.33 21.53 3.68
CA SER A 159 -36.09 22.05 2.33
C SER A 159 -35.89 23.56 2.34
N GLY A 160 -34.99 24.05 1.49
CA GLY A 160 -34.63 25.46 1.42
C GLY A 160 -33.68 25.75 0.26
N GLY A 161 -33.90 26.88 -0.42
CA GLY A 161 -33.03 27.31 -1.52
C GLY A 161 -32.92 26.32 -2.69
N GLY A 162 -33.98 25.54 -2.95
CA GLY A 162 -34.00 24.51 -4.00
C GLY A 162 -33.26 23.22 -3.65
N LYS A 163 -32.88 23.02 -2.39
CA LYS A 163 -32.25 21.79 -1.89
C LYS A 163 -33.07 21.16 -0.77
N THR A 164 -32.92 19.84 -0.62
CA THR A 164 -33.56 19.07 0.45
C THR A 164 -32.50 18.36 1.29
N THR A 165 -32.60 18.45 2.62
CA THR A 165 -31.75 17.69 3.54
C THR A 165 -32.60 16.72 4.34
N VAL A 166 -32.36 15.43 4.17
CA VAL A 166 -32.98 14.33 4.93
C VAL A 166 -32.01 13.92 6.03
N THR A 167 -32.35 14.21 7.28
CA THR A 167 -31.52 13.88 8.45
C THR A 167 -32.02 12.61 9.14
N ILE A 168 -31.10 11.71 9.46
CA ILE A 168 -31.34 10.47 10.19
C ILE A 168 -30.51 10.55 11.47
N GLU A 169 -31.15 10.70 12.62
CA GLU A 169 -30.48 10.72 13.92
C GLU A 169 -30.30 9.30 14.44
N GLN A 170 -29.06 8.81 14.48
CA GLN A 170 -28.71 7.52 15.06
C GLN A 170 -28.72 7.61 16.60
N THR A 171 -29.13 6.54 17.28
CA THR A 171 -29.34 6.52 18.74
C THR A 171 -28.56 5.42 19.48
N ALA A 172 -27.86 4.53 18.77
CA ALA A 172 -26.90 3.59 19.35
C ALA A 172 -25.80 3.24 18.33
N GLU A 173 -24.76 2.52 18.76
CA GLU A 173 -23.56 2.21 17.96
C GLU A 173 -23.85 1.57 16.59
N LYS A 174 -24.86 0.70 16.50
CA LYS A 174 -25.24 0.02 15.26
C LYS A 174 -26.73 0.26 14.97
N ALA A 175 -27.03 0.89 13.85
CA ALA A 175 -28.38 1.10 13.36
C ALA A 175 -28.66 0.25 12.12
N ILE A 176 -29.91 -0.23 11.99
CA ILE A 176 -30.40 -0.97 10.82
C ILE A 176 -31.62 -0.23 10.29
N LEU A 177 -31.53 0.19 9.03
CA LEU A 177 -32.44 1.09 8.34
C LEU A 177 -32.90 0.39 7.06
N ASN A 178 -34.06 -0.26 7.09
CA ASN A 178 -34.63 -0.91 5.92
C ASN A 178 -35.44 0.11 5.10
N TRP A 179 -35.15 0.17 3.81
CA TRP A 179 -35.73 1.08 2.83
C TRP A 179 -36.43 0.27 1.74
N GLU A 180 -37.61 0.69 1.32
CA GLU A 180 -38.24 0.17 0.12
C GLU A 180 -37.50 0.69 -1.11
N THR A 181 -37.22 2.01 -1.17
CA THR A 181 -36.31 2.60 -2.16
C THR A 181 -35.29 3.51 -1.49
N PHE A 182 -34.04 3.41 -1.94
CA PHE A 182 -32.96 4.31 -1.55
C PHE A 182 -32.33 4.89 -2.81
N HIS A 183 -32.93 5.96 -3.31
CA HIS A 183 -32.41 6.78 -4.40
C HIS A 183 -32.22 8.20 -3.88
N VAL A 184 -31.06 8.80 -4.13
CA VAL A 184 -30.74 10.15 -3.62
C VAL A 184 -30.79 11.13 -4.78
N GLY A 185 -31.87 11.91 -4.87
CA GLY A 185 -32.04 12.97 -5.87
C GLY A 185 -30.88 13.97 -5.88
N ARG A 186 -30.61 14.60 -7.02
CA ARG A 186 -29.40 15.42 -7.26
C ARG A 186 -29.26 16.57 -6.26
N ASP A 187 -30.39 17.16 -5.86
CA ASP A 187 -30.44 18.33 -4.99
C ASP A 187 -30.80 17.93 -3.54
N THR A 188 -30.74 16.63 -3.24
CA THR A 188 -30.91 16.02 -1.93
C THR A 188 -29.58 15.76 -1.23
N THR A 189 -29.54 15.97 0.09
CA THR A 189 -28.47 15.55 0.99
C THR A 189 -29.04 14.61 2.05
N VAL A 190 -28.54 13.37 2.13
CA VAL A 190 -28.81 12.45 3.25
C VAL A 190 -27.73 12.67 4.29
N ASN A 191 -28.12 13.08 5.49
CA ASN A 191 -27.23 13.35 6.61
C ASN A 191 -27.48 12.33 7.73
N PHE A 192 -26.53 11.42 7.96
CA PHE A 192 -26.54 10.51 9.10
C PHE A 192 -25.88 11.21 10.29
N ASP A 193 -26.70 11.72 11.20
CA ASP A 193 -26.24 12.32 12.46
C ASP A 193 -25.84 11.20 13.42
N GLN A 194 -24.53 11.00 13.53
CA GLN A 194 -23.88 9.98 14.35
C GLN A 194 -23.01 10.63 15.44
N ARG A 195 -23.18 11.93 15.69
CA ARG A 195 -22.34 12.75 16.60
C ARG A 195 -22.28 12.23 18.04
N ALA A 196 -23.32 11.55 18.51
CA ALA A 196 -23.35 10.92 19.83
C ALA A 196 -22.39 9.72 19.96
N GLY A 197 -21.84 9.22 18.84
CA GLY A 197 -20.77 8.22 18.79
C GLY A 197 -19.35 8.78 18.67
N THR A 198 -19.19 10.09 18.53
CA THR A 198 -17.88 10.73 18.37
C THR A 198 -17.15 10.78 19.72
N ASN A 199 -16.01 10.12 19.81
CA ASN A 199 -15.10 10.20 20.94
C ASN A 199 -14.49 11.60 21.03
N THR A 200 -14.72 12.29 22.15
CA THR A 200 -14.27 13.67 22.37
C THR A 200 -12.76 13.80 22.61
N ALA A 201 -12.05 12.70 22.87
CA ALA A 201 -10.61 12.71 23.13
C ALA A 201 -9.75 12.68 21.85
N ASP A 202 -10.20 11.97 20.82
CA ASP A 202 -9.44 11.73 19.57
C ASP A 202 -10.23 12.02 18.29
N GLY A 203 -11.51 12.41 18.39
CA GLY A 203 -12.39 12.67 17.24
C GLY A 203 -12.84 11.42 16.50
N SER A 204 -12.49 10.21 16.95
CA SER A 204 -12.89 8.97 16.30
C SER A 204 -14.37 8.69 16.49
N ASN A 205 -15.04 8.27 15.41
CA ASN A 205 -16.40 7.74 15.47
C ASN A 205 -16.37 6.28 14.98
N HIS A 206 -17.09 5.41 15.70
CA HIS A 206 -17.18 3.97 15.45
C HIS A 206 -18.63 3.51 15.20
N TRP A 207 -19.59 4.45 15.19
CA TRP A 207 -20.99 4.16 14.89
C TRP A 207 -21.19 3.82 13.41
N ILE A 208 -22.14 2.93 13.16
CA ILE A 208 -22.41 2.37 11.84
C ILE A 208 -23.91 2.39 11.55
N ALA A 209 -24.30 2.95 10.39
CA ALA A 209 -25.66 2.89 9.86
C ALA A 209 -25.73 1.90 8.69
N LEU A 210 -26.43 0.78 8.86
CA LEU A 210 -26.73 -0.17 7.79
C LEU A 210 -28.04 0.22 7.09
N ASN A 211 -27.93 0.71 5.86
CA ASN A 211 -29.05 0.95 4.96
C ASN A 211 -29.25 -0.28 4.08
N ARG A 212 -30.36 -0.98 4.24
CA ARG A 212 -30.73 -2.16 3.45
C ARG A 212 -31.90 -1.82 2.55
N VAL A 213 -31.81 -2.13 1.26
CA VAL A 213 -32.83 -1.78 0.26
C VAL A 213 -33.55 -3.04 -0.21
N ASN A 214 -34.89 -3.01 -0.10
CA ASN A 214 -35.80 -4.10 -0.41
C ASN A 214 -36.70 -3.75 -1.61
N ASP A 215 -36.17 -3.07 -2.64
CA ASP A 215 -36.96 -2.55 -3.78
C ASP A 215 -37.60 -3.69 -4.59
N PRO A 216 -38.95 -3.83 -4.57
CA PRO A 216 -39.65 -4.91 -5.26
C PRO A 216 -39.65 -4.75 -6.78
N SER A 217 -39.31 -3.57 -7.31
CA SER A 217 -39.21 -3.29 -8.74
C SER A 217 -37.89 -3.78 -9.38
N GLY A 218 -36.96 -4.28 -8.57
CA GLY A 218 -35.68 -4.82 -9.06
C GLY A 218 -34.69 -3.75 -9.54
N ARG A 219 -34.88 -2.47 -9.19
CA ARG A 219 -34.02 -1.37 -9.64
C ARG A 219 -32.81 -1.15 -8.71
N PRO A 220 -31.62 -0.81 -9.27
CA PRO A 220 -30.45 -0.45 -8.48
C PRO A 220 -30.62 0.90 -7.80
N SER A 221 -29.97 1.08 -6.65
CA SER A 221 -29.93 2.36 -5.93
C SER A 221 -29.19 3.43 -6.72
N GLN A 222 -29.90 4.44 -7.25
CA GLN A 222 -29.28 5.56 -7.95
C GLN A 222 -28.98 6.71 -6.97
N ILE A 223 -27.70 7.05 -6.83
CA ILE A 223 -27.21 8.12 -5.95
C ILE A 223 -26.73 9.28 -6.82
N ALA A 224 -27.41 10.42 -6.77
CA ALA A 224 -27.05 11.63 -7.53
C ALA A 224 -26.75 12.85 -6.66
N GLY A 225 -27.39 12.94 -5.50
CA GLY A 225 -27.12 14.00 -4.52
C GLY A 225 -25.94 13.69 -3.61
N ARG A 226 -26.12 13.99 -2.32
CA ARG A 226 -25.08 13.91 -1.30
C ARG A 226 -25.40 12.90 -0.22
N ILE A 227 -24.38 12.22 0.28
CA ILE A 227 -24.43 11.43 1.51
C ILE A 227 -23.34 11.95 2.44
N GLN A 228 -23.72 12.32 3.66
CA GLN A 228 -22.85 12.84 4.70
C GLN A 228 -23.05 12.06 6.01
N ALA A 229 -21.98 11.74 6.74
CA ALA A 229 -22.05 11.05 8.02
C ALA A 229 -20.81 11.27 8.90
N ASP A 230 -21.00 11.43 10.22
CA ASP A 230 -19.88 11.52 11.18
C ASP A 230 -19.15 10.17 11.39
N GLY A 231 -19.82 9.06 11.07
CA GLY A 231 -19.36 7.69 11.25
C GLY A 231 -19.46 6.88 9.95
N ALA A 232 -19.67 5.57 10.08
CA ALA A 232 -19.71 4.65 8.95
C ALA A 232 -21.13 4.49 8.38
N VAL A 233 -21.22 4.41 7.05
CA VAL A 233 -22.46 4.17 6.31
C VAL A 233 -22.29 2.93 5.44
N TYR A 234 -23.13 1.92 5.65
CA TYR A 234 -23.23 0.75 4.77
C TYR A 234 -24.51 0.88 3.94
N ILE A 235 -24.42 0.63 2.64
CA ILE A 235 -25.54 0.63 1.69
C ILE A 235 -25.56 -0.75 1.04
N VAL A 236 -26.64 -1.49 1.22
CA VAL A 236 -26.82 -2.86 0.72
C VAL A 236 -28.08 -2.92 -0.14
N ASN A 237 -27.92 -3.10 -1.45
CA ASN A 237 -29.03 -3.26 -2.39
C ASN A 237 -28.74 -4.40 -3.38
N ARG A 238 -29.48 -5.52 -3.28
CA ARG A 238 -29.31 -6.71 -4.15
C ARG A 238 -29.40 -6.37 -5.63
N ASN A 239 -30.19 -5.36 -6.00
CA ASN A 239 -30.41 -4.94 -7.39
C ASN A 239 -29.21 -4.16 -7.98
N GLY A 240 -28.25 -3.76 -7.15
CA GLY A 240 -27.09 -2.96 -7.52
C GLY A 240 -27.12 -1.54 -6.96
N ILE A 241 -26.01 -0.81 -7.13
CA ILE A 241 -25.85 0.58 -6.69
C ILE A 241 -25.12 1.36 -7.78
N VAL A 242 -25.63 2.54 -8.14
CA VAL A 242 -25.05 3.44 -9.14
C VAL A 242 -24.85 4.82 -8.53
N PHE A 243 -23.60 5.20 -8.29
CA PHE A 243 -23.23 6.57 -7.96
C PHE A 243 -23.05 7.35 -9.27
N THR A 244 -23.99 8.24 -9.58
CA THR A 244 -23.98 9.02 -10.82
C THR A 244 -22.94 10.13 -10.79
N GLY A 245 -22.60 10.70 -11.95
CA GLY A 245 -21.54 11.71 -12.08
C GLY A 245 -21.69 12.99 -11.24
N SER A 246 -22.86 13.26 -10.65
CA SER A 246 -23.06 14.39 -9.72
C SER A 246 -22.82 14.02 -8.25
N SER A 247 -22.86 12.73 -7.90
CA SER A 247 -22.81 12.19 -6.54
C SER A 247 -21.60 12.68 -5.75
N GLN A 248 -21.83 13.06 -4.49
CA GLN A 248 -20.76 13.34 -3.50
C GLN A 248 -21.04 12.53 -2.23
N VAL A 249 -20.11 11.69 -1.81
CA VAL A 249 -20.17 10.97 -0.54
C VAL A 249 -19.00 11.40 0.33
N ASP A 250 -19.29 11.74 1.58
CA ASP A 250 -18.37 12.27 2.57
C ASP A 250 -18.70 11.63 3.93
N THR A 251 -18.00 10.54 4.28
CA THR A 251 -18.29 9.76 5.50
C THR A 251 -17.01 9.27 6.16
N ARG A 252 -17.06 8.86 7.44
CA ARG A 252 -15.88 8.26 8.07
C ARG A 252 -15.50 6.91 7.47
N SER A 253 -16.47 6.16 6.95
CA SER A 253 -16.27 4.95 6.14
C SER A 253 -17.53 4.65 5.32
N LEU A 254 -17.35 4.03 4.16
CA LEU A 254 -18.41 3.67 3.23
C LEU A 254 -18.28 2.21 2.81
N VAL A 255 -19.38 1.46 2.89
CA VAL A 255 -19.54 0.17 2.22
C VAL A 255 -20.70 0.28 1.25
N ALA A 256 -20.46 0.06 -0.04
CA ALA A 256 -21.51 -0.06 -1.04
C ALA A 256 -21.50 -1.50 -1.59
N SER A 257 -22.56 -2.25 -1.29
CA SER A 257 -22.65 -3.68 -1.58
C SER A 257 -23.93 -4.03 -2.31
N SER A 258 -23.87 -4.87 -3.34
CA SER A 258 -25.05 -5.64 -3.78
C SER A 258 -25.15 -7.00 -3.11
N LEU A 259 -24.08 -7.43 -2.45
CA LEU A 259 -24.04 -8.68 -1.71
C LEU A 259 -24.76 -8.54 -0.37
N ARG A 260 -25.55 -9.55 0.01
CA ARG A 260 -26.33 -9.59 1.24
C ARG A 260 -25.43 -9.47 2.49
N LEU A 261 -25.84 -8.63 3.44
CA LEU A 261 -25.30 -8.62 4.80
C LEU A 261 -26.44 -8.95 5.76
N THR A 262 -26.33 -10.06 6.49
CA THR A 262 -27.29 -10.47 7.52
C THR A 262 -27.10 -9.64 8.80
N ASP A 263 -28.15 -9.53 9.60
CA ASP A 263 -28.08 -8.86 10.91
C ASP A 263 -27.06 -9.55 11.83
N ALA A 264 -26.90 -10.87 11.74
CA ALA A 264 -25.91 -11.62 12.49
C ALA A 264 -24.46 -11.25 12.11
N GLN A 265 -24.14 -11.17 10.81
CA GLN A 265 -22.83 -10.70 10.32
C GLN A 265 -22.58 -9.24 10.71
N PHE A 266 -23.59 -8.37 10.56
CA PHE A 266 -23.49 -6.95 10.92
C PHE A 266 -23.24 -6.73 12.43
N ASN A 267 -24.02 -7.42 13.28
CA ASN A 267 -23.90 -7.32 14.73
C ASN A 267 -22.57 -7.89 15.24
N LYS A 268 -22.05 -8.97 14.62
CA LYS A 268 -20.70 -9.48 14.89
C LYS A 268 -19.58 -8.56 14.40
N GLY A 269 -19.82 -7.82 13.31
CA GLY A 269 -18.88 -6.87 12.71
C GLY A 269 -18.00 -7.50 11.64
N ILE A 270 -17.77 -6.74 10.56
CA ILE A 270 -17.12 -7.22 9.32
C ILE A 270 -15.64 -7.62 9.48
N ASN A 271 -14.99 -7.21 10.58
CA ASN A 271 -13.61 -7.56 10.91
C ASN A 271 -13.47 -8.97 11.50
N SER A 272 -14.58 -9.59 11.89
CA SER A 272 -14.65 -10.83 12.69
C SER A 272 -15.29 -11.96 11.87
N PRO A 273 -14.52 -12.95 11.39
CA PRO A 273 -15.02 -13.95 10.44
C PRO A 273 -16.06 -14.89 11.07
N SER A 274 -17.04 -15.29 10.26
CA SER A 274 -18.09 -16.25 10.65
C SER A 274 -17.84 -17.63 10.07
N TYR A 275 -18.31 -18.64 10.81
CA TYR A 275 -18.09 -20.05 10.49
C TYR A 275 -19.07 -20.94 11.26
N TYR A 276 -19.32 -22.15 10.77
CA TYR A 276 -19.84 -23.25 11.58
C TYR A 276 -18.67 -24.00 12.22
N PRO A 277 -18.75 -24.37 13.52
CA PRO A 277 -17.66 -25.05 14.21
C PRO A 277 -17.44 -26.45 13.62
N GLY A 278 -16.19 -26.77 13.31
CA GLY A 278 -15.74 -28.08 12.84
C GLY A 278 -15.19 -28.96 13.97
N GLN A 279 -14.66 -30.12 13.60
CA GLN A 279 -13.85 -30.93 14.51
C GLN A 279 -12.38 -30.47 14.42
N ALA A 280 -11.69 -30.47 15.56
CA ALA A 280 -10.25 -30.17 15.67
C ALA A 280 -9.81 -28.90 14.89
N GLY A 281 -10.54 -27.78 15.07
CA GLY A 281 -10.18 -26.48 14.48
C GLY A 281 -10.41 -26.33 12.97
N THR A 282 -10.95 -27.36 12.30
CA THR A 282 -11.25 -27.32 10.85
C THR A 282 -12.64 -26.74 10.56
N ASP A 283 -12.82 -25.47 10.92
CA ASP A 283 -14.11 -24.77 10.82
C ASP A 283 -14.57 -24.52 9.36
N TYR A 284 -15.88 -24.37 9.18
CA TYR A 284 -16.52 -24.17 7.88
C TYR A 284 -16.88 -22.69 7.69
N ALA A 285 -16.16 -21.98 6.81
CA ALA A 285 -16.34 -20.55 6.63
C ALA A 285 -17.75 -20.16 6.14
N ILE A 286 -18.27 -19.08 6.71
CA ILE A 286 -19.44 -18.35 6.23
C ILE A 286 -18.92 -17.03 5.64
N PRO A 287 -19.39 -16.58 4.47
CA PRO A 287 -18.99 -15.29 3.90
C PRO A 287 -19.27 -14.13 4.86
N THR A 288 -18.56 -13.01 4.70
CA THR A 288 -18.87 -11.77 5.41
C THR A 288 -20.02 -11.02 4.73
N PHE A 289 -20.04 -11.03 3.40
CA PHE A 289 -21.15 -10.57 2.55
C PHE A 289 -21.44 -11.61 1.47
N GLY A 290 -22.72 -11.82 1.15
CA GLY A 290 -23.17 -12.73 0.09
C GLY A 290 -24.21 -13.74 0.55
N ASP A 291 -24.57 -14.63 -0.36
CA ASP A 291 -25.60 -15.65 -0.19
C ASP A 291 -24.95 -17.03 0.13
N TYR A 292 -25.52 -17.74 1.11
CA TYR A 292 -25.05 -19.05 1.57
C TYR A 292 -26.20 -19.88 2.14
N GLY A 293 -25.99 -21.19 2.31
CA GLY A 293 -26.95 -22.05 3.00
C GLY A 293 -26.95 -21.78 4.50
N GLU A 294 -28.01 -21.15 5.03
CA GLU A 294 -28.10 -20.79 6.45
C GLU A 294 -28.17 -22.01 7.40
N THR A 295 -28.46 -23.20 6.87
CA THR A 295 -28.27 -24.50 7.54
C THR A 295 -26.96 -25.12 7.08
N TYR A 296 -26.21 -25.72 8.01
CA TYR A 296 -24.98 -26.44 7.69
C TYR A 296 -25.26 -27.66 6.78
N LEU A 297 -24.98 -27.50 5.49
CA LEU A 297 -24.97 -28.56 4.48
C LEU A 297 -23.57 -29.21 4.36
N PRO A 298 -23.35 -30.45 4.83
CA PRO A 298 -22.05 -31.11 4.77
C PRO A 298 -21.69 -31.56 3.35
N LEU A 299 -20.38 -31.57 3.04
CA LEU A 299 -19.83 -31.96 1.73
C LEU A 299 -20.39 -33.30 1.19
N PHE A 300 -20.54 -34.31 2.04
CA PHE A 300 -21.03 -35.64 1.67
C PHE A 300 -22.56 -35.82 1.77
N GLY A 301 -23.32 -34.76 2.09
CA GLY A 301 -24.78 -34.81 2.14
C GLY A 301 -25.45 -34.89 0.75
N PRO A 302 -26.72 -35.35 0.66
CA PRO A 302 -27.48 -35.33 -0.59
C PRO A 302 -27.95 -33.92 -0.97
N GLU A 303 -28.24 -33.08 0.03
CA GLU A 303 -28.76 -31.72 -0.14
C GLU A 303 -27.69 -30.76 -0.68
N ARG A 304 -28.17 -29.72 -1.38
CA ARG A 304 -27.35 -28.65 -1.97
C ARG A 304 -28.06 -27.32 -1.84
N TYR A 305 -27.32 -26.29 -1.48
CA TYR A 305 -27.76 -24.91 -1.62
C TYR A 305 -27.75 -24.54 -3.10
N THR A 306 -28.82 -23.89 -3.56
CA THR A 306 -28.93 -23.32 -4.91
C THR A 306 -29.09 -21.82 -4.77
N PRO A 307 -28.11 -21.01 -5.20
CA PRO A 307 -28.23 -19.56 -5.15
C PRO A 307 -29.33 -19.07 -6.11
N GLY A 308 -29.93 -17.92 -5.77
CA GLY A 308 -30.89 -17.24 -6.64
C GLY A 308 -30.23 -16.53 -7.83
N ALA A 309 -30.96 -15.55 -8.38
CA ALA A 309 -30.38 -14.61 -9.34
C ALA A 309 -29.18 -13.88 -8.72
N ALA A 310 -28.11 -13.73 -9.50
CA ALA A 310 -26.91 -13.01 -9.09
C ALA A 310 -27.25 -11.54 -8.78
N PRO A 311 -26.66 -10.93 -7.73
CA PRO A 311 -26.84 -9.52 -7.43
C PRO A 311 -26.36 -8.59 -8.56
N GLY A 312 -26.91 -7.38 -8.60
CA GLY A 312 -26.52 -6.33 -9.56
C GLY A 312 -25.10 -5.78 -9.34
N ALA A 313 -24.66 -4.92 -10.25
CA ALA A 313 -23.34 -4.30 -10.17
C ALA A 313 -23.28 -3.15 -9.14
N VAL A 314 -22.07 -2.83 -8.69
CA VAL A 314 -21.77 -1.55 -8.01
C VAL A 314 -20.95 -0.69 -8.96
N GLU A 315 -21.52 0.42 -9.41
CA GLU A 315 -20.94 1.32 -10.40
C GLU A 315 -20.76 2.74 -9.83
N VAL A 316 -19.57 3.31 -10.02
CA VAL A 316 -19.25 4.69 -9.68
C VAL A 316 -18.94 5.42 -10.98
N GLN A 317 -19.83 6.29 -11.45
CA GLN A 317 -19.71 6.95 -12.75
C GLN A 317 -18.70 8.09 -12.75
N ALA A 318 -18.19 8.46 -13.92
CA ALA A 318 -17.29 9.61 -14.08
C ALA A 318 -17.92 10.90 -13.55
N GLY A 319 -17.17 11.65 -12.76
CA GLY A 319 -17.60 12.84 -12.03
C GLY A 319 -18.00 12.58 -10.58
N ALA A 320 -18.48 11.37 -10.25
CA ALA A 320 -18.84 10.98 -8.90
C ALA A 320 -17.62 11.06 -7.98
N ARG A 321 -17.84 11.45 -6.71
CA ARG A 321 -16.78 11.53 -5.70
C ARG A 321 -17.21 10.82 -4.44
N LEU A 322 -16.44 9.81 -4.03
CA LEU A 322 -16.60 9.06 -2.80
C LEU A 322 -15.33 9.27 -1.98
N ASP A 323 -15.38 10.22 -1.05
CA ASP A 323 -14.31 10.48 -0.10
C ASP A 323 -14.66 9.80 1.23
N VAL A 324 -13.65 9.25 1.91
CA VAL A 324 -13.76 8.85 3.32
C VAL A 324 -12.65 9.48 4.15
N ASP A 325 -12.93 9.71 5.44
CA ASP A 325 -11.98 10.29 6.40
C ASP A 325 -10.64 9.54 6.51
N ALA A 326 -9.67 10.22 7.11
CA ALA A 326 -8.39 9.65 7.51
C ALA A 326 -8.57 8.35 8.33
N GLY A 327 -7.95 7.26 7.86
CA GLY A 327 -8.04 5.91 8.45
C GLY A 327 -9.33 5.15 8.12
N GLY A 328 -10.23 5.75 7.35
CA GLY A 328 -11.50 5.17 6.91
C GLY A 328 -11.35 3.99 5.93
N LYS A 329 -12.48 3.34 5.65
CA LYS A 329 -12.58 2.24 4.68
C LYS A 329 -13.63 2.57 3.63
N LEU A 330 -13.26 2.39 2.37
CA LEU A 330 -14.11 2.59 1.20
C LEU A 330 -14.19 1.26 0.44
N MET A 331 -15.29 0.54 0.59
CA MET A 331 -15.41 -0.85 0.14
C MET A 331 -16.59 -1.01 -0.83
N LEU A 332 -16.31 -1.55 -2.02
CA LEU A 332 -17.27 -1.80 -3.10
C LEU A 332 -17.34 -3.31 -3.35
N PHE A 333 -18.53 -3.91 -3.15
CA PHE A 333 -18.75 -5.37 -3.21
C PHE A 333 -19.95 -5.74 -4.10
N ALA A 334 -19.72 -6.51 -5.16
CA ALA A 334 -20.76 -6.97 -6.09
C ALA A 334 -20.21 -8.07 -7.00
N PRO A 335 -21.00 -8.82 -7.77
CA PRO A 335 -20.45 -9.68 -8.81
C PRO A 335 -19.65 -8.90 -9.87
N LYS A 336 -19.99 -7.61 -10.08
CA LYS A 336 -19.25 -6.67 -10.94
C LYS A 336 -19.07 -5.33 -10.25
N VAL A 337 -17.82 -4.88 -10.11
CA VAL A 337 -17.46 -3.60 -9.46
C VAL A 337 -16.75 -2.72 -10.48
N ARG A 338 -17.28 -1.51 -10.73
CA ARG A 338 -16.77 -0.59 -11.76
C ARG A 338 -16.57 0.81 -11.19
N ASN A 339 -15.32 1.25 -11.10
CA ASN A 339 -14.98 2.64 -10.79
C ASN A 339 -14.61 3.41 -12.05
N ALA A 340 -15.39 4.43 -12.39
CA ALA A 340 -15.09 5.48 -13.36
C ALA A 340 -14.99 6.87 -12.70
N GLY A 341 -15.33 7.01 -11.41
CA GLY A 341 -15.32 8.27 -10.66
C GLY A 341 -14.01 8.51 -9.91
N HIS A 342 -14.12 9.18 -8.76
CA HIS A 342 -13.03 9.47 -7.84
C HIS A 342 -13.26 8.82 -6.47
N LEU A 343 -12.35 7.95 -6.04
CA LEU A 343 -12.35 7.28 -4.74
C LEU A 343 -11.18 7.80 -3.90
N SER A 344 -11.41 8.31 -2.69
CA SER A 344 -10.34 8.78 -1.80
C SER A 344 -10.47 8.18 -0.40
N ALA A 345 -9.37 7.63 0.12
CA ALA A 345 -9.28 7.13 1.50
C ALA A 345 -7.88 7.40 2.10
N PRO A 346 -7.58 8.64 2.53
CA PRO A 346 -6.30 8.99 3.17
C PRO A 346 -6.03 8.14 4.41
N GLU A 347 -4.81 7.65 4.58
CA GLU A 347 -4.34 6.76 5.67
C GLU A 347 -5.15 5.46 5.86
N GLY A 348 -6.16 5.26 5.03
CA GLY A 348 -7.18 4.24 5.12
C GLY A 348 -7.01 3.15 4.07
N GLN A 349 -8.13 2.65 3.57
CA GLN A 349 -8.17 1.51 2.68
C GLN A 349 -9.31 1.60 1.65
N ILE A 350 -8.99 1.34 0.38
CA ILE A 350 -9.96 1.15 -0.70
C ILE A 350 -9.99 -0.34 -1.07
N ILE A 351 -11.18 -0.96 -1.09
CA ILE A 351 -11.35 -2.34 -1.55
C ILE A 351 -12.41 -2.38 -2.66
N MET A 352 -12.04 -2.91 -3.82
CA MET A 352 -12.95 -3.27 -4.92
C MET A 352 -12.90 -4.78 -5.10
N ALA A 353 -13.84 -5.50 -4.48
CA ALA A 353 -13.85 -6.97 -4.51
C ALA A 353 -15.09 -7.48 -5.23
N ALA A 354 -14.89 -8.21 -6.33
CA ALA A 354 -15.95 -8.65 -7.21
C ALA A 354 -16.13 -10.17 -7.29
N GLY A 355 -17.30 -10.63 -6.85
CA GLY A 355 -17.79 -12.00 -6.75
C GLY A 355 -19.17 -12.02 -6.09
N GLU A 356 -19.83 -13.17 -5.98
CA GLU A 356 -21.15 -13.27 -5.30
C GLU A 356 -21.03 -13.42 -3.78
N ASN A 357 -19.89 -13.93 -3.30
CA ASN A 357 -19.53 -14.01 -1.88
C ASN A 357 -18.20 -13.31 -1.63
N VAL A 358 -18.10 -12.58 -0.51
CA VAL A 358 -16.92 -11.85 -0.05
C VAL A 358 -16.60 -12.28 1.38
N PHE A 359 -15.36 -12.71 1.61
CA PHE A 359 -14.79 -13.03 2.91
C PHE A 359 -13.81 -11.94 3.31
N LEU A 360 -13.92 -11.41 4.53
CA LEU A 360 -13.01 -10.40 5.07
C LEU A 360 -12.27 -10.95 6.31
N LYS A 361 -11.00 -10.55 6.47
CA LYS A 361 -10.16 -10.84 7.64
C LYS A 361 -9.42 -9.57 8.05
N THR A 362 -9.27 -9.31 9.35
CA THR A 362 -8.25 -8.35 9.80
C THR A 362 -6.87 -8.93 9.52
N ALA A 363 -5.99 -8.16 8.88
CA ALA A 363 -4.64 -8.61 8.60
C ALA A 363 -3.82 -8.79 9.89
N GLU A 364 -3.11 -9.90 9.98
CA GLU A 364 -2.24 -10.26 11.10
C GLU A 364 -0.78 -10.14 10.66
N ASN A 365 0.10 -9.71 11.57
CA ASN A 365 1.55 -9.80 11.31
C ASN A 365 1.91 -11.27 11.09
N GLN A 366 2.45 -11.60 9.91
CA GLN A 366 2.79 -12.98 9.53
C GLN A 366 3.80 -13.60 10.51
N THR A 367 3.33 -14.45 11.42
CA THR A 367 4.16 -15.16 12.42
C THR A 367 4.58 -16.56 11.98
N SER A 368 4.08 -17.06 10.84
CA SER A 368 4.43 -18.36 10.29
C SER A 368 4.59 -18.32 8.77
N LEU A 369 5.42 -19.24 8.27
CA LEU A 369 5.97 -19.27 6.92
C LEU A 369 4.90 -19.52 5.83
N SER A 370 5.14 -18.91 4.66
CA SER A 370 4.40 -19.04 3.39
C SER A 370 3.10 -18.23 3.24
N GLY A 371 2.95 -17.64 2.05
CA GLY A 371 1.84 -16.78 1.65
C GLY A 371 2.28 -15.34 1.33
N PRO A 372 1.68 -14.71 0.31
CA PRO A 372 1.95 -13.31 -0.03
C PRO A 372 1.48 -12.39 1.13
N PRO A 373 2.14 -11.25 1.38
CA PRO A 373 1.89 -10.49 2.60
C PRO A 373 0.50 -9.86 2.62
N GLU A 374 -0.23 -10.01 3.73
CA GLU A 374 -1.53 -9.37 3.95
C GLU A 374 -1.39 -7.82 3.91
N VAL A 375 -2.46 -7.09 3.56
CA VAL A 375 -2.47 -5.63 3.50
C VAL A 375 -2.92 -5.01 4.82
N ARG A 376 -2.36 -3.85 5.21
CA ARG A 376 -2.70 -3.20 6.49
C ARG A 376 -4.20 -2.82 6.53
N GLY A 377 -4.94 -3.42 7.46
CA GLY A 377 -6.39 -3.23 7.57
C GLY A 377 -7.11 -4.56 7.37
N LEU A 378 -7.98 -4.63 6.36
CA LEU A 378 -8.68 -5.86 5.99
C LEU A 378 -8.03 -6.51 4.76
N ASP A 379 -7.80 -7.83 4.82
CA ASP A 379 -7.65 -8.64 3.62
C ASP A 379 -9.03 -9.15 3.16
N VAL A 380 -9.13 -9.47 1.87
CA VAL A 380 -10.37 -9.87 1.20
C VAL A 380 -10.17 -11.11 0.32
N ALA A 381 -11.20 -11.94 0.18
CA ALA A 381 -11.29 -13.00 -0.81
C ALA A 381 -12.71 -13.06 -1.39
N VAL A 382 -12.84 -13.51 -2.63
CA VAL A 382 -14.12 -13.58 -3.36
C VAL A 382 -14.41 -15.00 -3.85
N ALA A 383 -15.67 -15.38 -3.91
CA ALA A 383 -16.11 -16.66 -4.45
C ALA A 383 -17.52 -16.59 -5.08
N ALA A 384 -17.89 -17.66 -5.77
CA ALA A 384 -19.29 -17.98 -6.03
C ALA A 384 -19.98 -18.54 -4.77
N PRO A 385 -21.32 -18.61 -4.72
CA PRO A 385 -22.03 -19.27 -3.63
C PRO A 385 -21.78 -20.77 -3.68
N ALA A 386 -21.25 -21.32 -2.59
CA ALA A 386 -20.96 -22.75 -2.52
C ALA A 386 -22.26 -23.56 -2.36
N PRO A 387 -22.48 -24.63 -3.16
CA PRO A 387 -23.63 -25.50 -2.98
C PRO A 387 -23.58 -26.32 -1.68
N LYS A 388 -22.42 -26.43 -1.04
CA LYS A 388 -22.20 -27.14 0.23
C LYS A 388 -21.10 -26.46 1.02
N HIS A 389 -21.07 -26.68 2.34
CA HIS A 389 -19.97 -26.24 3.19
C HIS A 389 -18.80 -27.21 3.08
N PHE A 390 -17.59 -26.65 3.07
CA PHE A 390 -16.32 -27.39 3.02
C PHE A 390 -15.29 -26.74 3.94
N SER A 391 -14.39 -27.56 4.48
CA SER A 391 -13.23 -27.06 5.23
C SER A 391 -12.05 -26.77 4.29
N TYR A 392 -11.04 -26.07 4.79
CA TYR A 392 -9.79 -25.83 4.07
C TYR A 392 -9.13 -27.11 3.56
N HIS A 393 -9.12 -28.17 4.38
CA HIS A 393 -8.54 -29.45 3.97
C HIS A 393 -9.31 -30.08 2.82
N GLN A 394 -10.64 -30.02 2.84
CA GLN A 394 -11.49 -30.58 1.78
C GLN A 394 -11.33 -29.84 0.45
N ILE A 395 -11.25 -28.50 0.45
CA ILE A 395 -11.01 -27.75 -0.79
C ILE A 395 -9.60 -28.02 -1.34
N ARG A 396 -8.60 -28.16 -0.45
CA ARG A 396 -7.23 -28.54 -0.82
C ARG A 396 -7.14 -29.95 -1.42
N GLU A 397 -7.87 -30.91 -0.86
CA GLU A 397 -8.06 -32.25 -1.44
C GLU A 397 -8.70 -32.20 -2.84
N GLY A 398 -9.74 -31.37 -3.02
CA GLY A 398 -10.42 -31.17 -4.30
C GLY A 398 -9.55 -30.57 -5.39
N VAL A 399 -8.74 -29.55 -5.06
CA VAL A 399 -7.88 -28.86 -6.03
C VAL A 399 -6.69 -29.71 -6.47
N TYR A 400 -6.09 -30.49 -5.56
CA TYR A 400 -4.99 -31.38 -5.92
C TYR A 400 -5.42 -32.77 -6.40
N GLY A 401 -6.71 -33.13 -6.27
CA GLY A 401 -7.21 -34.46 -6.60
C GLY A 401 -6.71 -35.57 -5.66
N LEU A 402 -6.41 -35.22 -4.41
CA LEU A 402 -5.79 -36.10 -3.41
C LEU A 402 -6.72 -36.30 -2.20
N GLY A 403 -6.73 -37.49 -1.61
CA GLY A 403 -7.55 -37.79 -0.42
C GLY A 403 -8.97 -38.26 -0.74
N SER A 404 -9.75 -38.57 0.29
CA SER A 404 -11.07 -39.20 0.14
C SER A 404 -12.19 -38.21 -0.15
N GLY A 405 -12.02 -36.92 0.16
CA GLY A 405 -12.94 -35.84 -0.19
C GLY A 405 -12.76 -35.29 -1.60
N ALA A 406 -11.65 -35.61 -2.28
CA ALA A 406 -11.24 -35.01 -3.55
C ALA A 406 -12.35 -34.94 -4.62
N ALA A 407 -13.06 -36.05 -4.86
CA ALA A 407 -14.12 -36.10 -5.87
C ALA A 407 -15.32 -35.20 -5.52
N ALA A 408 -15.74 -35.19 -4.24
CA ALA A 408 -16.86 -34.38 -3.78
C ALA A 408 -16.52 -32.89 -3.73
N ALA A 409 -15.31 -32.54 -3.30
CA ALA A 409 -14.81 -31.17 -3.32
C ALA A 409 -14.59 -30.67 -4.76
N GLY A 410 -14.08 -31.53 -5.65
CA GLY A 410 -13.94 -31.25 -7.09
C GLY A 410 -15.28 -30.93 -7.76
N GLU A 411 -16.37 -31.64 -7.41
CA GLU A 411 -17.71 -31.32 -7.89
C GLU A 411 -18.17 -29.93 -7.41
N VAL A 412 -17.95 -29.60 -6.13
CA VAL A 412 -18.26 -28.28 -5.56
C VAL A 412 -17.49 -27.16 -6.26
N ILE A 413 -16.18 -27.35 -6.48
CA ILE A 413 -15.32 -26.42 -7.23
C ILE A 413 -15.87 -26.21 -8.65
N ALA A 414 -16.17 -27.29 -9.38
CA ALA A 414 -16.68 -27.21 -10.75
C ALA A 414 -18.00 -26.44 -10.86
N ILE A 415 -18.92 -26.60 -9.89
CA ILE A 415 -20.18 -25.83 -9.82
C ILE A 415 -19.88 -24.34 -9.56
N MET A 416 -18.99 -24.04 -8.62
CA MET A 416 -18.60 -22.66 -8.29
C MET A 416 -17.91 -21.96 -9.47
N ASP A 417 -17.04 -22.67 -10.20
CA ASP A 417 -16.34 -22.15 -11.37
C ASP A 417 -17.26 -21.95 -12.58
N ALA A 418 -18.17 -22.89 -12.83
CA ALA A 418 -19.21 -22.72 -13.84
C ALA A 418 -20.07 -21.47 -13.55
N ARG A 419 -20.44 -21.24 -12.28
CA ARG A 419 -21.19 -20.05 -11.86
C ARG A 419 -20.38 -18.76 -12.02
N ALA A 420 -19.10 -18.75 -11.61
CA ALA A 420 -18.24 -17.59 -11.78
C ALA A 420 -18.02 -17.22 -13.26
N ALA A 421 -17.95 -18.22 -14.15
CA ALA A 421 -17.87 -18.05 -15.59
C ALA A 421 -19.19 -17.58 -16.21
N GLU A 422 -20.34 -18.09 -15.75
CA GLU A 422 -21.70 -17.67 -16.17
C GLU A 422 -21.91 -16.17 -15.91
N ILE A 423 -21.62 -15.71 -14.69
CA ILE A 423 -21.85 -14.33 -14.28
C ILE A 423 -20.75 -13.40 -14.82
N GLY A 424 -19.52 -13.91 -14.94
CA GLY A 424 -18.34 -13.16 -15.39
C GLY A 424 -17.95 -12.08 -14.38
N TYR A 425 -17.35 -12.51 -13.26
CA TYR A 425 -16.93 -11.57 -12.21
C TYR A 425 -15.81 -10.65 -12.69
N GLU A 426 -15.95 -9.34 -12.41
CA GLU A 426 -15.00 -8.31 -12.83
C GLU A 426 -14.84 -7.16 -11.82
N ALA A 427 -13.61 -6.70 -11.62
CA ALA A 427 -13.29 -5.46 -10.92
C ALA A 427 -12.52 -4.52 -11.85
N VAL A 428 -13.14 -3.39 -12.23
CA VAL A 428 -12.62 -2.48 -13.27
C VAL A 428 -12.42 -1.08 -12.71
N ASN A 429 -11.24 -0.50 -12.90
CA ASN A 429 -10.92 0.90 -12.57
C ASN A 429 -10.56 1.69 -13.85
N THR A 430 -11.48 2.53 -14.32
CA THR A 430 -11.24 3.57 -15.36
C THR A 430 -11.10 4.98 -14.76
N GLY A 431 -11.51 5.16 -13.51
CA GLY A 431 -11.45 6.41 -12.78
C GLY A 431 -10.13 6.64 -12.06
N VAL A 432 -10.23 7.33 -10.92
CA VAL A 432 -9.14 7.58 -9.98
C VAL A 432 -9.48 6.89 -8.66
N ALA A 433 -8.52 6.17 -8.09
CA ALA A 433 -8.55 5.78 -6.68
C ALA A 433 -7.24 6.16 -6.00
N GLU A 434 -7.34 6.87 -4.87
CA GLU A 434 -6.20 7.40 -4.12
C GLU A 434 -6.27 7.06 -2.63
N SER A 435 -5.15 6.62 -2.08
CA SER A 435 -5.02 6.31 -0.65
C SER A 435 -3.63 6.73 -0.16
N ALA A 436 -3.47 8.04 0.06
CA ALA A 436 -2.23 8.63 0.59
C ALA A 436 -1.87 7.96 1.93
N ARG A 437 -0.65 7.43 2.06
CA ARG A 437 -0.17 6.62 3.21
C ARG A 437 -1.05 5.40 3.54
N GLY A 438 -2.00 5.03 2.68
CA GLY A 438 -2.99 3.96 2.86
C GLY A 438 -2.77 2.80 1.89
N ASN A 439 -3.84 2.06 1.55
CA ASN A 439 -3.75 0.97 0.60
C ASN A 439 -4.99 0.77 -0.29
N ILE A 440 -4.78 0.17 -1.45
CA ILE A 440 -5.82 -0.11 -2.45
C ILE A 440 -5.76 -1.58 -2.83
N THR A 441 -6.88 -2.29 -2.72
CA THR A 441 -7.01 -3.69 -3.15
C THR A 441 -8.09 -3.82 -4.22
N MET A 442 -7.76 -4.43 -5.36
CA MET A 442 -8.73 -4.91 -6.34
C MET A 442 -8.66 -6.44 -6.39
N GLN A 443 -9.81 -7.11 -6.30
CA GLN A 443 -9.86 -8.57 -6.41
C GLN A 443 -11.08 -9.07 -7.18
N SER A 444 -10.84 -9.94 -8.16
CA SER A 444 -11.88 -10.69 -8.86
C SER A 444 -11.27 -11.83 -9.68
N MET A 445 -12.06 -12.56 -10.46
CA MET A 445 -11.50 -13.39 -11.54
C MET A 445 -10.90 -12.53 -12.66
N ASN A 446 -11.52 -11.40 -13.00
CA ASN A 446 -11.00 -10.46 -13.99
C ASN A 446 -10.77 -9.08 -13.35
N VAL A 447 -9.53 -8.59 -13.39
CA VAL A 447 -9.16 -7.28 -12.83
C VAL A 447 -8.60 -6.41 -13.94
N GLU A 448 -9.25 -5.28 -14.22
CA GLU A 448 -8.78 -4.31 -15.22
C GLU A 448 -8.43 -2.97 -14.57
N GLN A 449 -7.15 -2.57 -14.68
CA GLN A 449 -6.69 -1.22 -14.40
C GLN A 449 -6.58 -0.45 -15.72
N ARG A 450 -7.40 0.58 -15.90
CA ARG A 450 -7.51 1.44 -17.09
C ARG A 450 -7.36 2.93 -16.79
N GLY A 451 -7.26 3.31 -15.52
CA GLY A 451 -7.16 4.70 -15.05
C GLY A 451 -6.01 4.87 -14.06
N VAL A 452 -6.26 5.54 -12.94
CA VAL A 452 -5.24 5.87 -11.92
C VAL A 452 -5.51 5.11 -10.62
N LEU A 453 -4.48 4.43 -10.11
CA LEU A 453 -4.36 3.98 -8.73
C LEU A 453 -3.12 4.63 -8.10
N SER A 454 -3.29 5.35 -7.00
CA SER A 454 -2.20 6.08 -6.34
C SER A 454 -2.21 5.86 -4.83
N ALA A 455 -1.05 5.53 -4.27
CA ALA A 455 -0.80 5.59 -2.83
C ALA A 455 0.50 6.35 -2.56
N THR A 456 0.70 6.76 -1.31
CA THR A 456 2.00 7.28 -0.86
C THR A 456 2.58 6.41 0.25
N THR A 457 3.90 6.46 0.41
CA THR A 457 4.62 5.77 1.49
C THR A 457 5.38 6.79 2.32
N ALA A 458 5.29 6.68 3.63
CA ALA A 458 5.82 7.64 4.60
C ALA A 458 6.59 6.90 5.72
N LEU A 459 7.31 7.65 6.55
CA LEU A 459 8.02 7.10 7.71
C LEU A 459 7.06 6.57 8.79
N ASN A 460 7.63 5.90 9.78
CA ASN A 460 6.93 5.28 10.92
C ASN A 460 5.89 4.22 10.50
N ASN A 461 6.29 3.32 9.61
CA ASN A 461 5.49 2.20 9.09
C ASN A 461 4.16 2.60 8.42
N ARG A 462 4.07 3.85 7.94
CA ARG A 462 2.98 4.36 7.10
C ARG A 462 3.21 3.98 5.63
N ASN A 463 3.39 2.68 5.38
CA ASN A 463 3.72 2.16 4.07
C ASN A 463 2.50 2.17 3.13
N GLY A 464 2.71 2.62 1.90
CA GLY A 464 1.69 2.55 0.85
C GLY A 464 1.67 1.18 0.17
N SER A 465 0.50 0.64 -0.15
CA SER A 465 0.42 -0.58 -0.97
C SER A 465 -0.76 -0.62 -1.94
N ILE A 466 -0.51 -1.20 -3.12
CA ILE A 466 -1.55 -1.52 -4.11
C ILE A 466 -1.49 -3.02 -4.40
N LEU A 467 -2.62 -3.71 -4.27
CA LEU A 467 -2.74 -5.16 -4.43
C LEU A 467 -3.81 -5.47 -5.50
N LEU A 468 -3.38 -5.97 -6.65
CA LEU A 468 -4.28 -6.36 -7.74
C LEU A 468 -4.26 -7.89 -7.88
N ARG A 469 -5.34 -8.54 -7.44
CA ARG A 469 -5.52 -9.99 -7.45
C ARG A 469 -6.59 -10.42 -8.45
N ALA A 470 -6.17 -10.89 -9.62
CA ALA A 470 -7.02 -11.69 -10.49
C ALA A 470 -7.15 -13.14 -9.95
N TRP A 471 -7.60 -13.27 -8.70
CA TRP A 471 -7.92 -14.52 -8.03
C TRP A 471 -9.40 -14.58 -7.66
N GLY A 472 -10.09 -15.58 -8.22
CA GLY A 472 -11.42 -15.96 -7.78
C GLY A 472 -11.38 -17.04 -6.70
N GLN A 473 -12.55 -17.64 -6.45
CA GLN A 473 -12.82 -18.71 -5.50
C GLN A 473 -11.85 -18.76 -4.32
N GLY A 474 -12.18 -18.04 -3.25
CA GLY A 474 -11.46 -18.06 -2.00
C GLY A 474 -12.37 -18.14 -0.78
N THR A 475 -11.77 -18.50 0.35
CA THR A 475 -12.46 -18.72 1.62
C THR A 475 -11.53 -18.41 2.81
N HIS A 476 -12.07 -18.40 4.02
CA HIS A 476 -11.24 -18.49 5.23
C HIS A 476 -10.72 -19.92 5.38
N ALA A 477 -9.40 -20.06 5.38
CA ALA A 477 -8.76 -21.31 5.78
C ALA A 477 -8.64 -21.34 7.31
N PHE A 478 -9.35 -22.29 7.93
CA PHE A 478 -9.26 -22.60 9.35
C PHE A 478 -8.57 -23.96 9.55
N ALA A 479 -7.43 -23.92 10.23
CA ALA A 479 -6.70 -25.06 10.78
C ALA A 479 -5.85 -24.57 11.98
N ASP A 480 -5.33 -25.49 12.81
CA ASP A 480 -4.61 -25.14 14.05
C ASP A 480 -3.47 -24.11 13.87
N SER A 481 -2.79 -24.13 12.73
CA SER A 481 -1.71 -23.19 12.37
C SER A 481 -2.03 -22.20 11.25
N VAL A 482 -3.23 -22.26 10.65
CA VAL A 482 -3.63 -21.43 9.50
C VAL A 482 -4.98 -20.77 9.78
N LYS A 483 -4.98 -19.44 9.83
CA LYS A 483 -6.16 -18.58 9.95
C LYS A 483 -6.07 -17.46 8.93
N GLN A 484 -6.01 -17.82 7.65
CA GLN A 484 -5.73 -16.88 6.56
C GLN A 484 -6.76 -17.03 5.45
N LEU A 485 -6.89 -15.99 4.62
CA LEU A 485 -7.64 -16.12 3.37
C LEU A 485 -6.83 -16.95 2.38
N ARG A 486 -7.52 -17.82 1.65
CA ARG A 486 -6.94 -18.70 0.63
C ARG A 486 -7.81 -18.71 -0.60
N ASN A 487 -7.20 -18.56 -1.77
CA ASN A 487 -7.80 -18.64 -3.08
C ASN A 487 -7.25 -19.86 -3.81
N TRP A 488 -8.06 -20.45 -4.70
CA TRP A 488 -7.62 -21.62 -5.49
C TRP A 488 -7.78 -21.46 -7.00
N SER A 489 -8.49 -20.43 -7.47
CA SER A 489 -8.59 -20.12 -8.91
C SER A 489 -8.00 -18.75 -9.25
N SER A 490 -7.45 -18.66 -10.46
CA SER A 490 -6.81 -17.47 -10.99
C SER A 490 -7.32 -17.16 -12.40
N GLY A 491 -7.60 -15.90 -12.68
CA GLY A 491 -8.06 -15.40 -13.99
C GLY A 491 -7.09 -14.36 -14.57
N THR A 492 -7.62 -13.26 -15.12
CA THR A 492 -6.83 -12.28 -15.89
C THR A 492 -6.71 -10.95 -15.16
N LEU A 493 -5.47 -10.46 -15.01
CA LEU A 493 -5.14 -9.11 -14.58
C LEU A 493 -4.62 -8.33 -15.78
N THR A 494 -5.29 -7.24 -16.16
CA THR A 494 -4.90 -6.36 -17.26
C THR A 494 -4.56 -4.97 -16.74
N LEU A 495 -3.35 -4.48 -17.04
CA LEU A 495 -3.01 -3.06 -16.96
C LEU A 495 -3.11 -2.49 -18.38
N ALA A 496 -4.21 -1.81 -18.67
CA ALA A 496 -4.55 -1.30 -19.99
C ALA A 496 -3.70 -0.07 -20.39
N PRO A 497 -3.74 0.38 -21.66
CA PRO A 497 -2.76 1.34 -22.17
C PRO A 497 -2.88 2.70 -21.50
N GLY A 498 -1.73 3.26 -21.10
CA GLY A 498 -1.65 4.53 -20.38
C GLY A 498 -2.17 4.51 -18.93
N SER A 499 -2.56 3.35 -18.39
CA SER A 499 -2.94 3.22 -16.97
C SER A 499 -1.76 3.54 -16.04
N VAL A 500 -2.06 4.10 -14.86
CA VAL A 500 -1.06 4.54 -13.89
C VAL A 500 -1.31 3.86 -12.54
N THR A 501 -0.33 3.09 -12.07
CA THR A 501 -0.35 2.41 -10.77
C THR A 501 0.91 2.79 -10.00
N VAL A 502 0.80 3.71 -9.03
CA VAL A 502 1.98 4.30 -8.38
C VAL A 502 1.90 4.27 -6.86
N VAL A 503 3.05 4.00 -6.24
CA VAL A 503 3.26 4.17 -4.80
C VAL A 503 4.49 5.05 -4.62
N MET A 504 4.28 6.34 -4.34
CA MET A 504 5.34 7.34 -4.29
C MET A 504 5.75 7.65 -2.85
N PRO A 505 7.00 8.04 -2.56
CA PRO A 505 7.34 8.68 -1.29
C PRO A 505 6.46 9.91 -1.05
N ASP A 506 5.96 10.06 0.17
CA ASP A 506 5.14 11.21 0.55
C ASP A 506 5.99 12.47 0.66
N ALA A 507 5.90 13.34 -0.35
CA ALA A 507 6.70 14.57 -0.42
C ALA A 507 6.32 15.61 0.67
N ALA A 508 5.22 15.41 1.41
CA ALA A 508 4.86 16.22 2.57
C ALA A 508 5.42 15.67 3.90
N ASP A 509 5.93 14.44 3.93
CA ASP A 509 6.56 13.87 5.13
C ASP A 509 8.00 14.38 5.28
N THR A 510 8.18 15.40 6.13
CA THR A 510 9.49 15.95 6.49
C THR A 510 10.10 15.29 7.73
N GLU A 511 9.55 14.18 8.22
CA GLU A 511 10.13 13.45 9.34
C GLU A 511 11.51 12.90 8.95
N GLU A 512 12.38 12.70 9.95
CA GLU A 512 13.69 12.08 9.74
C GLU A 512 13.89 10.91 10.68
N ILE A 513 14.36 9.79 10.12
CA ILE A 513 14.54 8.52 10.81
C ILE A 513 16.01 8.26 11.14
N GLU A 514 16.24 7.66 12.31
CA GLU A 514 17.53 7.09 12.67
C GLU A 514 17.86 5.89 11.80
N THR A 515 19.09 5.78 11.30
CA THR A 515 19.49 4.64 10.46
C THR A 515 19.48 3.31 11.24
N SER A 516 19.67 3.34 12.55
CA SER A 516 19.47 2.18 13.44
C SER A 516 17.98 1.79 13.58
N ALA A 517 17.05 2.73 13.41
CA ALA A 517 15.61 2.50 13.41
C ALA A 517 15.02 2.26 12.02
N LEU A 518 15.80 2.43 10.94
CA LEU A 518 15.34 2.28 9.56
C LEU A 518 14.68 0.92 9.33
N ALA A 519 15.30 -0.16 9.80
CA ALA A 519 14.79 -1.52 9.64
C ALA A 519 13.49 -1.84 10.41
N THR A 520 13.08 -0.98 11.36
CA THR A 520 11.90 -1.21 12.22
C THR A 520 10.80 -0.16 12.08
N ARG A 521 11.10 0.99 11.44
CA ARG A 521 10.19 2.12 11.26
C ARG A 521 10.05 2.59 9.80
N TYR A 522 10.79 2.03 8.85
CA TYR A 522 10.53 2.19 7.43
C TYR A 522 10.19 0.85 6.80
N ALA A 523 8.96 0.73 6.31
CA ALA A 523 8.54 -0.33 5.42
C ALA A 523 8.36 0.28 4.01
N PRO A 524 9.00 -0.28 2.97
CA PRO A 524 8.90 0.28 1.62
C PRO A 524 7.48 0.18 1.07
N GLY A 525 7.17 1.07 0.12
CA GLY A 525 5.97 0.97 -0.70
C GLY A 525 5.95 -0.33 -1.53
N SER A 526 4.76 -0.82 -1.87
CA SER A 526 4.64 -2.03 -2.71
C SER A 526 3.47 -2.02 -3.69
N VAL A 527 3.70 -2.53 -4.89
CA VAL A 527 2.65 -2.92 -5.85
C VAL A 527 2.75 -4.42 -6.07
N ARG A 528 1.65 -5.16 -5.91
CA ARG A 528 1.63 -6.61 -6.15
C ARG A 528 0.53 -6.97 -7.13
N LEU A 529 0.90 -7.73 -8.15
CA LEU A 529 0.12 -8.05 -9.34
C LEU A 529 0.06 -9.58 -9.50
N TYR A 530 -1.13 -10.15 -9.38
CA TYR A 530 -1.32 -11.59 -9.40
C TYR A 530 -2.45 -12.01 -10.33
N GLY A 531 -2.29 -13.15 -11.01
CA GLY A 531 -3.32 -13.75 -11.86
C GLY A 531 -2.85 -15.08 -12.47
N LYS A 532 -3.65 -15.68 -13.35
CA LYS A 532 -3.19 -16.73 -14.27
C LYS A 532 -2.56 -16.08 -15.50
N LEU A 533 -3.18 -15.02 -15.98
CA LEU A 533 -2.64 -14.11 -16.99
C LEU A 533 -2.43 -12.74 -16.35
N VAL A 534 -1.21 -12.20 -16.45
CA VAL A 534 -0.91 -10.81 -16.11
C VAL A 534 -0.47 -10.11 -17.40
N ASP A 535 -1.34 -9.26 -17.94
CA ASP A 535 -1.12 -8.53 -19.18
C ASP A 535 -0.85 -7.05 -18.89
N VAL A 536 0.40 -6.62 -19.05
CA VAL A 536 0.79 -5.21 -18.92
C VAL A 536 0.93 -4.62 -20.31
N GLN A 537 -0.10 -3.91 -20.75
CA GLN A 537 -0.24 -3.38 -22.10
C GLN A 537 0.59 -2.09 -22.28
N SER A 538 0.75 -1.68 -23.54
CA SER A 538 1.64 -0.60 -23.93
C SER A 538 1.40 0.70 -23.17
N GLN A 539 2.48 1.36 -22.76
CA GLN A 539 2.44 2.60 -21.97
C GLN A 539 1.82 2.50 -20.56
N ALA A 540 1.40 1.32 -20.09
CA ALA A 540 1.00 1.14 -18.70
C ALA A 540 2.20 1.38 -17.76
N THR A 541 1.99 2.17 -16.71
CA THR A 541 3.04 2.62 -15.79
C THR A 541 2.82 2.04 -14.39
N VAL A 542 3.82 1.30 -13.89
CA VAL A 542 3.90 0.85 -12.50
C VAL A 542 5.17 1.41 -11.86
N ARG A 543 5.05 2.28 -10.86
CA ARG A 543 6.21 2.93 -10.22
C ARG A 543 6.16 2.87 -8.70
N VAL A 544 7.24 2.36 -8.10
CA VAL A 544 7.40 2.19 -6.65
C VAL A 544 8.84 2.54 -6.24
N PRO A 545 9.22 3.83 -6.16
CA PRO A 545 10.61 4.23 -5.91
C PRO A 545 11.14 3.64 -4.60
N ALA A 546 12.29 2.95 -4.68
CA ALA A 546 12.94 2.28 -3.55
C ALA A 546 12.06 1.23 -2.82
N GLY A 547 11.02 0.71 -3.48
CA GLY A 547 10.15 -0.33 -2.93
C GLY A 547 10.01 -1.55 -3.82
N ILE A 548 8.87 -2.24 -3.69
CA ILE A 548 8.67 -3.60 -4.22
C ILE A 548 7.64 -3.59 -5.34
N ILE A 549 7.97 -4.21 -6.47
CA ILE A 549 7.01 -4.64 -7.48
C ILE A 549 7.07 -6.17 -7.51
N ASP A 550 5.95 -6.83 -7.18
CA ASP A 550 5.80 -8.28 -7.15
C ASP A 550 4.82 -8.70 -8.24
N LEU A 551 5.29 -9.44 -9.27
CA LEU A 551 4.46 -10.00 -10.34
C LEU A 551 4.59 -11.52 -10.28
N GLN A 552 3.48 -12.23 -10.06
CA GLN A 552 3.46 -13.69 -10.11
C GLN A 552 2.25 -14.19 -10.88
N SER A 553 2.47 -15.19 -11.74
CA SER A 553 1.43 -15.87 -12.49
C SER A 553 1.34 -17.34 -12.10
N ALA A 554 0.13 -17.82 -11.81
CA ALA A 554 -0.15 -19.23 -11.57
C ALA A 554 -1.60 -19.58 -11.93
N ALA A 555 -1.84 -20.76 -12.48
CA ALA A 555 -3.17 -21.24 -12.84
C ALA A 555 -4.05 -21.49 -11.61
N SER A 556 -3.45 -21.91 -10.49
CA SER A 556 -4.07 -21.93 -9.17
C SER A 556 -3.38 -20.93 -8.24
N ALA A 557 -4.16 -20.12 -7.54
CA ALA A 557 -3.63 -19.16 -6.56
C ALA A 557 -2.92 -19.85 -5.38
N PHE A 558 -3.27 -21.10 -5.05
CA PHE A 558 -2.57 -21.88 -4.01
C PHE A 558 -1.07 -22.00 -4.27
N THR A 559 -0.63 -22.08 -5.54
CA THR A 559 0.80 -22.17 -5.90
C THR A 559 1.60 -20.93 -5.50
N ILE A 560 0.94 -19.77 -5.34
CA ILE A 560 1.54 -18.53 -4.82
C ILE A 560 1.41 -18.45 -3.29
N GLN A 561 0.40 -19.12 -2.70
CA GLN A 561 0.01 -18.98 -1.29
C GLN A 561 0.55 -20.08 -0.35
N GLU A 562 1.09 -21.19 -0.85
CA GLU A 562 1.61 -22.33 -0.07
C GLU A 562 3.08 -22.61 -0.42
N SER A 563 3.95 -22.87 0.57
CA SER A 563 5.38 -23.17 0.34
C SER A 563 5.67 -24.60 -0.13
N ASP A 564 4.75 -25.53 0.11
CA ASP A 564 5.07 -26.96 0.22
C ASP A 564 4.83 -27.73 -1.09
N LEU A 565 4.83 -27.04 -2.22
CA LEU A 565 4.34 -27.59 -3.49
C LEU A 565 5.48 -28.18 -4.35
N PRO A 566 5.28 -29.39 -4.92
CA PRO A 566 6.26 -30.00 -5.81
C PRO A 566 6.44 -29.15 -7.06
N GLY A 567 7.66 -29.15 -7.60
CA GLY A 567 8.12 -28.22 -8.63
C GLY A 567 7.12 -28.02 -9.78
N THR A 568 6.83 -26.75 -10.08
CA THR A 568 5.77 -26.34 -11.01
C THR A 568 6.01 -26.87 -12.43
N ALA A 569 5.19 -27.81 -12.87
CA ALA A 569 5.03 -28.09 -14.29
C ALA A 569 4.41 -26.85 -14.99
N PRO A 570 4.67 -26.62 -16.29
CA PRO A 570 4.04 -25.52 -17.02
C PRO A 570 2.51 -25.62 -17.00
N ASP A 571 1.86 -24.69 -16.31
CA ASP A 571 0.42 -24.70 -16.00
C ASP A 571 -0.43 -23.80 -16.94
N GLY A 572 0.22 -23.21 -17.94
CA GLY A 572 -0.38 -22.26 -18.89
C GLY A 572 -0.52 -20.84 -18.35
N SER A 573 -0.04 -20.53 -17.14
CA SER A 573 0.04 -19.15 -16.64
C SER A 573 1.10 -18.32 -17.37
N ARG A 574 0.86 -17.01 -17.55
CA ARG A 574 1.73 -16.12 -18.34
C ARG A 574 1.75 -14.71 -17.78
N ILE A 575 2.90 -14.05 -17.97
CA ILE A 575 3.07 -12.60 -17.80
C ILE A 575 3.45 -12.04 -19.17
N TYR A 576 2.70 -11.07 -19.68
CA TYR A 576 3.05 -10.29 -20.86
C TYR A 576 3.41 -8.86 -20.46
N LEU A 577 4.46 -8.33 -21.09
CA LEU A 577 4.89 -6.95 -20.99
C LEU A 577 4.98 -6.42 -22.42
N ASP A 578 4.04 -5.56 -22.80
CA ASP A 578 3.95 -4.96 -24.13
C ASP A 578 4.95 -3.80 -24.31
N GLN A 579 5.09 -3.29 -25.54
CA GLN A 579 6.05 -2.24 -25.86
C GLN A 579 5.77 -0.97 -25.03
N ASP A 580 6.83 -0.35 -24.51
CA ASP A 580 6.79 0.88 -23.70
C ASP A 580 5.98 0.78 -22.39
N ALA A 581 5.57 -0.44 -21.96
CA ALA A 581 5.15 -0.69 -20.58
C ALA A 581 6.32 -0.41 -19.62
N PHE A 582 6.06 0.32 -18.52
CA PHE A 582 7.11 0.80 -17.62
C PHE A 582 6.90 0.36 -16.18
N LEU A 583 7.64 -0.67 -15.77
CA LEU A 583 7.77 -1.11 -14.37
C LEU A 583 9.07 -0.55 -13.79
N SER A 584 9.01 0.18 -12.68
CA SER A 584 10.21 0.75 -12.07
C SER A 584 10.17 0.86 -10.55
N VAL A 585 11.16 0.25 -9.91
CA VAL A 585 11.51 0.43 -8.48
C VAL A 585 12.66 1.43 -8.27
N ALA A 586 13.11 2.11 -9.33
CA ALA A 586 14.23 3.05 -9.24
C ALA A 586 13.92 4.17 -8.24
N GLY A 587 14.82 4.36 -7.28
CA GLY A 587 14.72 5.42 -6.27
C GLY A 587 14.71 6.82 -6.91
N LEU A 588 14.34 7.82 -6.10
CA LEU A 588 14.36 9.20 -6.55
C LEU A 588 15.81 9.67 -6.72
N GLN A 589 16.08 10.35 -7.84
CA GLN A 589 17.36 11.01 -8.13
C GLN A 589 17.20 12.51 -7.89
N GLU A 590 18.32 13.21 -7.67
CA GLU A 590 18.37 14.68 -7.54
C GLU A 590 17.46 15.27 -6.44
N VAL A 591 17.14 14.48 -5.42
CA VAL A 591 16.42 14.97 -4.22
C VAL A 591 17.28 16.04 -3.55
N GLU A 592 16.78 17.27 -3.51
CA GLU A 592 17.46 18.38 -2.84
C GLU A 592 17.40 18.17 -1.32
N VAL A 593 18.57 17.95 -0.72
CA VAL A 593 18.71 17.76 0.73
C VAL A 593 19.58 18.89 1.28
N ALA A 594 19.08 19.60 2.28
CA ALA A 594 19.78 20.73 2.88
C ALA A 594 21.18 20.33 3.38
N MET A 595 22.21 21.05 2.93
CA MET A 595 23.61 20.78 3.31
C MET A 595 23.84 20.82 4.83
N SER A 596 23.03 21.58 5.57
CA SER A 596 22.97 21.60 7.04
C SER A 596 22.86 20.21 7.66
N ARG A 597 22.19 19.26 7.00
CA ARG A 597 22.03 17.87 7.43
C ARG A 597 23.34 17.10 7.55
N ASN A 598 24.40 17.51 6.84
CA ASN A 598 25.71 16.87 6.98
C ASN A 598 26.46 17.35 8.23
N PHE A 599 26.08 18.49 8.80
CA PHE A 599 26.73 19.04 9.97
C PHE A 599 26.05 18.55 11.26
N ILE A 600 26.81 18.44 12.35
CA ILE A 600 26.31 18.29 13.73
C ILE A 600 27.07 19.22 14.65
N GLU A 601 26.41 19.63 15.74
CA GLU A 601 27.03 20.38 16.83
C GLU A 601 27.48 19.39 17.92
N ALA A 602 28.79 19.23 18.10
CA ALA A 602 29.38 18.38 19.13
C ALA A 602 30.07 19.23 20.21
N GLU A 603 29.88 18.89 21.49
CA GLU A 603 30.57 19.58 22.59
C GLU A 603 31.78 18.77 23.04
N LEU A 604 32.98 19.34 22.90
CA LEU A 604 34.21 18.63 23.23
C LEU A 604 34.48 18.65 24.74
N ARG A 605 34.17 17.55 25.42
CA ARG A 605 34.43 17.36 26.86
C ARG A 605 35.61 16.40 27.07
N ILE A 606 35.75 15.91 28.31
CA ILE A 606 36.93 15.15 28.74
C ILE A 606 37.03 13.77 28.07
N ASN A 607 35.90 13.22 27.61
CA ASN A 607 35.85 11.93 26.92
C ASN A 607 36.27 12.08 25.46
N GLU A 608 35.71 13.07 24.76
CA GLU A 608 36.02 13.40 23.36
C GLU A 608 37.50 13.79 23.20
N LEU A 609 38.08 14.47 24.20
CA LEU A 609 39.48 14.89 24.18
C LEU A 609 40.43 13.94 24.93
N ARG A 610 39.99 12.73 25.33
CA ARG A 610 40.78 11.79 26.15
C ARG A 610 42.13 11.44 25.53
N ASP A 611 42.14 11.15 24.22
CA ASP A 611 43.34 10.78 23.44
C ASP A 611 43.99 12.01 22.76
N SER A 612 43.72 13.20 23.30
CA SER A 612 44.24 14.48 22.81
C SER A 612 44.79 15.33 23.95
N PRO A 613 45.88 14.92 24.64
CA PRO A 613 46.31 15.52 25.90
C PRO A 613 46.56 17.03 25.83
N LEU A 614 47.13 17.52 24.72
CA LEU A 614 47.38 18.95 24.49
C LEU A 614 46.10 19.78 24.27
N LEU A 615 45.00 19.15 23.82
CA LEU A 615 43.72 19.83 23.60
C LEU A 615 42.77 19.66 24.79
N ARG A 616 42.91 18.58 25.57
CA ARG A 616 42.06 18.22 26.71
C ARG A 616 41.94 19.33 27.76
N ASP A 617 43.03 20.05 28.01
CA ASP A 617 43.11 21.13 28.99
C ASP A 617 43.29 22.52 28.30
N SER A 618 42.89 22.62 27.03
CA SER A 618 42.95 23.84 26.21
C SER A 618 41.62 24.63 26.18
N TRP A 619 41.64 25.79 25.51
CA TRP A 619 40.46 26.63 25.25
C TRP A 619 39.30 25.93 24.52
N LEU A 620 39.57 24.77 23.88
CA LEU A 620 38.61 23.98 23.13
C LEU A 620 37.68 23.14 24.03
N ARG A 621 38.09 22.89 25.28
CA ARG A 621 37.29 22.13 26.27
C ARG A 621 36.00 22.88 26.62
N GLY A 622 34.87 22.16 26.58
CA GLY A 622 33.55 22.74 26.84
C GLY A 622 33.07 23.71 25.76
N LYS A 623 33.71 23.70 24.58
CA LYS A 623 33.22 24.41 23.39
C LYS A 623 32.39 23.47 22.54
N LYS A 624 31.30 24.02 22.02
CA LYS A 624 30.55 23.42 20.93
C LYS A 624 31.25 23.75 19.61
N ILE A 625 31.41 22.74 18.76
CA ILE A 625 31.94 22.88 17.41
C ILE A 625 30.98 22.27 16.40
N VAL A 626 30.90 22.88 15.22
CA VAL A 626 30.16 22.32 14.09
C VAL A 626 31.13 21.43 13.31
N ILE A 627 30.78 20.15 13.16
CA ILE A 627 31.58 19.15 12.44
C ILE A 627 30.80 18.58 11.26
N ASP A 628 31.46 18.41 10.11
CA ASP A 628 30.88 17.73 8.96
C ASP A 628 31.02 16.21 9.15
N ARG A 629 29.90 15.50 9.33
CA ARG A 629 29.90 14.06 9.58
C ARG A 629 30.46 13.23 8.41
N ARG A 630 30.61 13.83 7.23
CA ARG A 630 31.22 13.22 6.04
C ARG A 630 32.75 13.28 6.04
N ALA A 631 33.35 14.16 6.83
CA ALA A 631 34.80 14.24 6.97
C ALA A 631 35.31 13.01 7.73
N ALA A 632 36.34 12.36 7.21
CA ALA A 632 37.00 11.23 7.86
C ALA A 632 38.46 11.15 7.40
N GLY A 633 39.28 10.44 8.16
CA GLY A 633 40.68 10.21 7.82
C GLY A 633 41.35 9.21 8.74
N VAL A 634 42.65 8.99 8.51
CA VAL A 634 43.49 8.10 9.32
C VAL A 634 44.80 8.82 9.62
N TYR A 635 45.26 8.74 10.86
CA TYR A 635 46.60 9.16 11.26
C TYR A 635 47.62 8.09 10.85
N GLY A 636 48.46 8.39 9.86
CA GLY A 636 49.58 7.51 9.48
C GLY A 636 50.66 7.44 10.56
N ASP A 637 51.00 8.59 11.15
CA ASP A 637 52.15 8.76 12.04
C ASP A 637 51.80 9.50 13.35
N GLY A 638 52.67 9.39 14.35
CA GLY A 638 52.60 10.16 15.60
C GLY A 638 51.65 9.59 16.66
N PRO A 639 51.41 10.33 17.77
CA PRO A 639 50.77 9.79 18.97
C PRO A 639 49.29 9.40 18.80
N ARG A 640 48.65 9.74 17.67
CA ARG A 640 47.28 9.33 17.35
C ARG A 640 47.17 8.14 16.39
N ALA A 641 48.26 7.68 15.77
CA ALA A 641 48.22 6.58 14.80
C ALA A 641 47.77 5.23 15.40
N GLY A 642 48.00 5.02 16.71
CA GLY A 642 47.55 3.82 17.44
C GLY A 642 46.17 3.94 18.10
N VAL A 643 45.49 5.08 17.99
CA VAL A 643 44.29 5.39 18.79
C VAL A 643 43.05 4.72 18.18
N GLN A 644 42.19 4.17 19.03
CA GLN A 644 41.05 3.33 18.64
C GLN A 644 39.72 4.07 18.87
N TRP A 645 39.33 4.91 17.91
CA TRP A 645 38.04 5.63 17.94
C TRP A 645 36.99 4.94 17.08
N VAL A 646 37.32 4.59 15.83
CA VAL A 646 36.35 4.08 14.86
C VAL A 646 36.25 2.55 14.95
N PRO A 647 35.07 1.98 15.29
CA PRO A 647 34.88 0.54 15.30
C PRO A 647 34.93 -0.03 13.88
N ASP A 648 35.44 -1.24 13.75
CA ASP A 648 35.64 -1.91 12.45
C ASP A 648 34.38 -2.66 11.94
N GLY A 649 33.35 -2.75 12.80
CA GLY A 649 32.08 -3.44 12.53
C GLY A 649 32.09 -4.96 12.81
N GLN A 650 33.21 -5.50 13.29
CA GLN A 650 33.45 -6.93 13.52
C GLN A 650 33.85 -7.23 14.98
N GLY A 651 33.92 -6.19 15.82
CA GLY A 651 34.28 -6.27 17.25
C GLY A 651 35.64 -5.65 17.59
N GLY A 652 36.38 -5.17 16.58
CA GLY A 652 37.63 -4.43 16.74
C GLY A 652 37.50 -2.95 16.39
N TYR A 653 38.65 -2.30 16.22
CA TYR A 653 38.78 -0.87 15.91
C TYR A 653 39.85 -0.66 14.85
N VAL A 654 39.66 0.35 13.99
CA VAL A 654 40.65 0.78 13.01
C VAL A 654 41.62 1.76 13.67
N PRO A 655 42.92 1.43 13.85
CA PRO A 655 43.87 2.32 14.51
C PRO A 655 44.07 3.62 13.74
N GLY A 656 44.10 4.73 14.46
CA GLY A 656 44.33 6.07 13.92
C GLY A 656 43.17 6.65 13.10
N ALA A 657 42.08 5.91 12.90
CA ALA A 657 40.92 6.38 12.14
C ALA A 657 40.09 7.40 12.96
N TRP A 658 39.58 8.41 12.27
CA TRP A 658 38.68 9.43 12.83
C TRP A 658 37.56 9.78 11.85
N VAL A 659 36.42 10.24 12.38
CA VAL A 659 35.25 10.71 11.62
C VAL A 659 34.74 11.99 12.26
N GLY A 660 34.17 12.92 11.47
CA GLY A 660 33.67 14.21 11.91
C GLY A 660 34.77 15.26 12.11
N THR A 661 35.74 14.98 12.99
CA THR A 661 36.89 15.86 13.22
C THR A 661 38.15 15.09 13.62
N PRO A 662 39.36 15.54 13.20
CA PRO A 662 40.62 15.04 13.72
C PRO A 662 40.91 15.51 15.16
N LEU A 663 40.15 16.47 15.71
CA LEU A 663 40.50 17.12 16.98
C LEU A 663 40.26 16.25 18.22
N GLY A 664 39.42 15.22 18.12
CA GLY A 664 39.08 14.33 19.23
C GLY A 664 38.07 13.25 18.81
N ASP A 665 37.77 12.35 19.73
CA ASP A 665 36.80 11.27 19.56
C ASP A 665 35.36 11.79 19.58
N VAL A 666 34.86 12.18 18.41
CA VAL A 666 33.45 12.51 18.21
C VAL A 666 32.67 11.32 17.64
N THR A 667 33.21 10.10 17.67
CA THR A 667 32.54 8.94 17.07
C THR A 667 31.22 8.60 17.75
N GLY A 668 31.08 8.86 19.06
CA GLY A 668 29.79 8.77 19.75
C GLY A 668 28.76 9.83 19.33
N TRP A 669 29.20 10.98 18.83
CA TRP A 669 28.34 12.06 18.35
C TRP A 669 27.91 11.85 16.89
N VAL A 670 28.82 11.33 16.06
CA VAL A 670 28.53 10.92 14.67
C VAL A 670 27.75 9.61 14.63
N GLY A 671 28.09 8.67 15.52
CA GLY A 671 27.67 7.26 15.56
C GLY A 671 26.33 6.96 16.22
N ALA A 672 25.44 7.96 16.30
CA ALA A 672 24.01 7.72 16.59
C ALA A 672 23.10 8.04 15.38
N TRP A 673 23.53 8.94 14.48
CA TRP A 673 22.66 9.56 13.46
C TRP A 673 23.18 9.43 12.02
N ALA A 674 23.43 8.22 11.52
CA ALA A 674 23.77 8.00 10.10
C ALA A 674 22.53 8.06 9.18
N ARG A 675 21.63 9.02 9.43
CA ARG A 675 20.35 9.23 8.72
C ARG A 675 20.55 9.15 7.20
N ARG A 676 20.10 8.07 6.56
CA ARG A 676 19.88 8.06 5.11
C ARG A 676 18.45 8.55 4.87
N CYS A 677 18.27 9.46 3.92
CA CYS A 677 16.97 9.58 3.27
C CYS A 677 16.74 8.28 2.48
N VAL A 678 15.52 7.77 2.49
CA VAL A 678 15.02 6.78 1.53
C VAL A 678 13.91 7.46 0.74
#